data_AF-A0A948MHG0-F1
#
_entry.id   AF-A0A948MHG0-F1
#
_cell.length_a   1.000
_cell.length_b   1.000
_cell.length_c   1.000
_cell.angle_alpha   90.00
_cell.angle_beta   90.00
_cell.angle_gamma   90.00
#
_symmetry.space_group_name_H-M   'P 1'
#
loop_
_entity.id
_entity.type
_entity.pdbx_description
1 polymer ?
#
loop_
_entity_poly.entity_id
_entity_poly.type
_entity_poly.pdbx_seq_one_letter_code
_entity_poly.pdbx_strand_id
1 'polypeptide(L)'
;MPGSFNPPTIQGSIKRQTTNYNFLIPTFDAPGWGASLERNFDVVDSILYTVTGIGNVQGAWDNSTTYAVAVRVVDTSDDQLWQCYVAHTSAASGTFAADRAANPTYWRTVVNGVVPRGDWVTATGYNPSEIVTDNGRTGVCQAIFTSSASYDQDVIDGNIVTIVDTSAFSDFNTAIAAASALTTLATGDLLGVVDVSDTNNLKKITYANLAAQLLADTALTGVPSAPTASAGTNTTQVATTAFVTAAINVVLGGVSATYDTLAEVAVKLGTIDTDIAALDSAKMAKAANLSDVASAATAFSNIKQAASDTATGVVELATDAEAQALSDTTRVLTPAALAAVTATETRTGVVELATTAEAEAGTDTARATTPAGLLSFANARDALAVQRFTSSGTWTKPSFGTFAIIYAWGAGGSGARGATPPRAGGGGGGGAYIERILPLADLAATVAVGIGAGGAAVASPSFPGAAGGDTTFGAHVTAYGGGGASSSPSSDNGGGGGGGGGIKGAGASTASSTAGGVGGADIYGVTAAAGVDGVDMGGGGGGSKSNSGGDGSLWGGGGGAGGDTTGITDGVGGNAVYGGAGGGGGNDDDTAGAGGTSLFGGNGGAGATGSGNATSGSIPGGGGGGCATGTSGAGARGELWVIVV
;
A
#
# COMPACT_ATOMS: atom_id res chain seq x y z
N MET A 1 24.66 64.00 76.29
CA MET A 1 24.08 63.11 77.32
C MET A 1 25.22 62.44 78.07
N PRO A 2 25.08 62.17 79.39
CA PRO A 2 25.99 61.25 80.05
C PRO A 2 25.77 59.82 79.52
N GLY A 3 26.78 59.26 78.89
CA GLY A 3 27.04 57.83 78.97
C GLY A 3 28.01 57.64 80.12
N SER A 4 27.49 57.57 81.35
CA SER A 4 28.33 57.54 82.55
C SER A 4 29.08 56.22 82.69
N PHE A 5 30.37 56.21 82.35
CA PHE A 5 31.34 55.35 83.01
C PHE A 5 32.08 56.17 84.06
N ASN A 6 31.54 56.17 85.28
CA ASN A 6 32.27 56.59 86.47
C ASN A 6 33.12 55.40 86.93
N PRO A 7 34.45 55.53 86.90
CA PRO A 7 35.21 55.26 88.11
C PRO A 7 36.38 56.26 88.28
N PRO A 8 37.17 56.18 89.35
CA PRO A 8 36.91 56.86 90.60
C PRO A 8 37.89 58.04 90.83
N THR A 9 37.64 58.87 91.85
CA THR A 9 38.58 59.91 92.27
C THR A 9 39.82 59.30 92.92
N ILE A 10 40.87 59.02 92.14
CA ILE A 10 42.14 58.46 92.64
C ILE A 10 43.08 59.60 93.03
N GLN A 11 43.32 59.80 94.33
CA GLN A 11 44.44 60.63 94.80
C GLN A 11 45.75 59.84 94.70
N GLY A 12 46.46 60.03 93.59
CA GLY A 12 47.77 59.39 93.38
C GLY A 12 48.89 60.09 94.16
N SER A 13 49.51 59.37 95.10
CA SER A 13 50.80 59.74 95.68
C SER A 13 51.96 59.20 94.83
N ILE A 14 53.11 59.90 94.89
CA ILE A 14 54.36 59.50 94.23
C ILE A 14 55.00 58.36 95.03
N LYS A 15 55.43 57.30 94.33
CA LYS A 15 56.00 56.08 94.93
C LYS A 15 57.53 56.13 95.04
N ARG A 16 58.23 56.51 93.97
CA ARG A 16 59.71 56.65 93.89
C ARG A 16 60.16 57.39 92.62
N GLN A 17 61.47 57.47 92.38
CA GLN A 17 62.11 57.90 91.13
C GLN A 17 62.93 56.77 90.45
N THR A 18 63.37 57.01 89.20
CA THR A 18 64.35 56.17 88.46
C THR A 18 65.81 56.57 88.77
N THR A 19 66.78 55.76 88.34
CA THR A 19 68.17 55.85 88.81
C THR A 19 69.02 56.92 88.09
N ASN A 20 68.92 57.05 86.77
CA ASN A 20 69.85 57.87 85.98
C ASN A 20 69.32 59.28 85.67
N TYR A 21 68.02 59.37 85.39
CA TYR A 21 67.30 60.60 84.99
C TYR A 21 66.19 61.02 85.97
N ASN A 22 66.01 60.32 87.09
CA ASN A 22 65.10 60.68 88.18
C ASN A 22 63.61 60.85 87.80
N PHE A 23 63.10 60.08 86.83
CA PHE A 23 61.69 60.13 86.43
C PHE A 23 60.75 59.76 87.58
N LEU A 24 59.68 60.53 87.79
CA LEU A 24 58.70 60.34 88.88
C LEU A 24 57.72 59.20 88.58
N ILE A 25 57.54 58.28 89.53
CA ILE A 25 56.65 57.11 89.40
C ILE A 25 55.40 57.26 90.31
N PRO A 26 54.17 57.31 89.76
CA PRO A 26 52.92 57.36 90.53
C PRO A 26 52.41 55.97 90.96
N THR A 27 51.51 55.93 91.93
CA THR A 27 50.90 54.69 92.47
C THR A 27 49.62 54.29 91.73
N PHE A 28 49.46 53.00 91.38
CA PHE A 28 48.27 52.46 90.68
C PHE A 28 47.73 51.16 91.33
N ASP A 29 46.44 51.15 91.69
CA ASP A 29 45.76 50.02 92.36
C ASP A 29 45.08 49.00 91.41
N ALA A 30 45.35 49.07 90.10
CA ALA A 30 44.78 48.14 89.12
C ALA A 30 45.62 46.84 89.00
N PRO A 31 45.03 45.64 89.23
CA PRO A 31 45.79 44.38 89.19
C PRO A 31 46.50 44.15 87.84
N GLY A 32 47.83 44.06 87.88
CA GLY A 32 48.69 43.71 86.73
C GLY A 32 49.27 44.88 85.92
N TRP A 33 48.72 46.09 85.99
CA TRP A 33 49.21 47.22 85.19
C TRP A 33 50.33 48.02 85.86
N GLY A 34 50.26 48.29 87.16
CA GLY A 34 51.23 49.14 87.87
C GLY A 34 52.69 48.70 87.70
N ALA A 35 52.98 47.42 88.01
CA ALA A 35 54.33 46.85 87.89
C ALA A 35 54.88 46.82 86.45
N SER A 36 54.00 46.81 85.44
CA SER A 36 54.39 46.86 84.03
C SER A 36 54.82 48.27 83.62
N LEU A 37 54.11 49.29 84.11
CA LEU A 37 54.46 50.69 83.85
C LEU A 37 55.75 51.10 84.58
N GLU A 38 55.92 50.68 85.84
CA GLU A 38 57.16 50.89 86.61
C GLU A 38 58.38 50.35 85.84
N ARG A 39 58.27 49.12 85.31
CA ARG A 39 59.32 48.48 84.52
C ARG A 39 59.64 49.26 83.24
N ASN A 40 58.65 49.83 82.57
CA ASN A 40 58.87 50.59 81.33
C ASN A 40 59.71 51.85 81.59
N PHE A 41 59.48 52.57 82.70
CA PHE A 41 60.29 53.75 83.03
C PHE A 41 61.73 53.39 83.39
N ASP A 42 61.97 52.30 84.14
CA ASP A 42 63.34 51.82 84.40
C ASP A 42 64.05 51.37 83.11
N VAL A 43 63.34 50.76 82.14
CA VAL A 43 63.88 50.37 80.83
C VAL A 43 64.26 51.59 79.98
N VAL A 44 63.41 52.62 79.93
CA VAL A 44 63.69 53.88 79.20
C VAL A 44 64.90 54.60 79.80
N ASP A 45 64.96 54.72 81.12
CA ASP A 45 66.08 55.30 81.88
C ASP A 45 67.41 54.59 81.55
N SER A 46 67.41 53.25 81.48
CA SER A 46 68.58 52.45 81.10
C SER A 46 68.97 52.62 79.63
N ILE A 47 68.02 52.59 78.68
CA ILE A 47 68.32 52.72 77.24
C ILE A 47 68.92 54.10 76.96
N LEU A 48 68.36 55.16 77.55
CA LEU A 48 68.83 56.52 77.35
C LEU A 48 70.26 56.71 77.90
N TYR A 49 70.57 56.10 79.06
CA TYR A 49 71.93 56.06 79.58
C TYR A 49 72.91 55.30 78.65
N THR A 50 72.53 54.13 78.13
CA THR A 50 73.39 53.33 77.23
C THR A 50 73.71 54.05 75.92
N VAL A 51 72.75 54.73 75.31
CA VAL A 51 72.94 55.41 74.01
C VAL A 51 73.74 56.70 74.14
N THR A 52 73.56 57.45 75.23
CA THR A 52 74.20 58.77 75.42
C THR A 52 75.49 58.73 76.24
N GLY A 53 75.63 57.76 77.15
CA GLY A 53 76.66 57.77 78.19
C GLY A 53 76.46 58.82 79.29
N ILE A 54 75.32 59.52 79.32
CA ILE A 54 75.06 60.64 80.23
C ILE A 54 74.25 60.16 81.44
N GLY A 55 74.83 60.30 82.65
CA GLY A 55 74.18 60.01 83.93
C GLY A 55 74.28 61.16 84.95
N ASN A 56 73.95 60.92 86.22
CA ASN A 56 73.91 61.93 87.29
C ASN A 56 73.08 63.17 86.95
N VAL A 57 71.95 63.01 86.23
CA VAL A 57 71.04 64.12 85.93
C VAL A 57 70.12 64.34 87.12
N GLN A 58 70.39 65.38 87.91
CA GLN A 58 69.65 65.70 89.14
C GLN A 58 68.26 66.30 88.85
N GLY A 59 68.05 66.86 87.65
CA GLY A 59 66.80 67.50 87.23
C GLY A 59 67.04 68.93 86.78
N ALA A 60 66.04 69.79 86.97
CA ALA A 60 66.19 71.24 86.75
C ALA A 60 67.13 71.87 87.79
N TRP A 61 67.66 73.07 87.49
CA TRP A 61 68.42 73.87 88.46
C TRP A 61 67.50 74.63 89.42
N ASP A 62 67.93 74.74 90.68
CA ASP A 62 67.20 75.30 91.82
C ASP A 62 68.07 76.24 92.67
N ASN A 63 67.43 77.23 93.30
CA ASN A 63 68.05 78.14 94.26
C ASN A 63 68.35 77.45 95.60
N SER A 64 69.30 77.99 96.38
CA SER A 64 69.76 77.43 97.68
C SER A 64 70.22 75.96 97.66
N THR A 65 70.57 75.43 96.48
CA THR A 65 70.88 74.01 96.27
C THR A 65 72.39 73.82 96.09
N THR A 66 72.95 72.79 96.74
CA THR A 66 74.37 72.45 96.62
C THR A 66 74.60 71.49 95.47
N TYR A 67 75.41 71.90 94.50
CA TYR A 67 75.77 71.11 93.32
C TYR A 67 77.20 70.60 93.45
N ALA A 68 77.36 69.28 93.58
CA ALA A 68 78.66 68.63 93.57
C ALA A 68 79.25 68.56 92.15
N VAL A 69 80.57 68.43 92.03
CA VAL A 69 81.24 68.23 90.73
C VAL A 69 80.70 66.97 90.05
N ALA A 70 80.54 67.04 88.73
CA ALA A 70 79.95 66.03 87.85
C ALA A 70 78.45 65.76 88.02
N VAL A 71 77.74 66.49 88.90
CA VAL A 71 76.27 66.60 88.81
C VAL A 71 75.89 67.29 87.51
N ARG A 72 74.85 66.79 86.85
CA ARG A 72 74.27 67.38 85.64
C ARG A 72 72.88 67.92 85.94
N VAL A 73 72.58 69.11 85.44
CA VAL A 73 71.29 69.76 85.58
C VAL A 73 70.82 70.24 84.21
N VAL A 74 69.50 70.33 84.05
CA VAL A 74 68.84 70.91 82.88
C VAL A 74 68.54 72.37 83.19
N ASP A 75 68.85 73.26 82.26
CA ASP A 75 68.21 74.58 82.23
C ASP A 75 66.91 74.48 81.43
N THR A 76 65.78 74.68 82.10
CA THR A 76 64.44 74.56 81.50
C THR A 76 64.04 75.78 80.66
N SER A 77 64.93 76.77 80.51
CA SER A 77 64.73 77.94 79.64
C SER A 77 65.44 77.84 78.28
N ASP A 78 66.47 76.98 78.16
CA ASP A 78 67.22 76.76 76.91
C ASP A 78 67.32 75.27 76.49
N ASP A 79 66.70 74.36 77.24
CA ASP A 79 66.68 72.90 77.05
C ASP A 79 68.08 72.25 77.02
N GLN A 80 69.13 72.91 77.54
CA GLN A 80 70.49 72.37 77.56
C GLN A 80 70.87 71.68 78.87
N LEU A 81 71.73 70.66 78.75
CA LEU A 81 72.32 69.95 79.88
C LEU A 81 73.69 70.53 80.25
N TRP A 82 73.82 70.93 81.50
CA TRP A 82 75.02 71.54 82.07
C TRP A 82 75.59 70.67 83.19
N GLN A 83 76.90 70.42 83.15
CA GLN A 83 77.62 69.70 84.19
C GLN A 83 78.34 70.69 85.12
N CYS A 84 78.13 70.52 86.43
CA CYS A 84 78.88 71.21 87.47
C CYS A 84 80.36 70.76 87.41
N TYR A 85 81.27 71.71 87.20
CA TYR A 85 82.72 71.50 87.16
C TYR A 85 83.42 72.01 88.44
N VAL A 86 82.78 72.90 89.19
CA VAL A 86 83.28 73.43 90.47
C VAL A 86 82.16 73.32 91.49
N ALA A 87 82.35 72.56 92.57
CA ALA A 87 81.32 72.40 93.59
C ALA A 87 81.02 73.73 94.28
N HIS A 88 79.73 74.07 94.34
CA HIS A 88 79.23 75.30 94.95
C HIS A 88 77.80 75.10 95.45
N THR A 89 77.31 76.05 96.24
CA THR A 89 75.90 76.20 96.54
C THR A 89 75.38 77.38 95.74
N SER A 90 74.27 77.18 95.02
CA SER A 90 73.60 78.23 94.27
C SER A 90 73.14 79.37 95.19
N ALA A 91 73.01 80.58 94.64
CA ALA A 91 72.51 81.73 95.38
C ALA A 91 71.14 81.44 96.03
N ALA A 92 70.83 82.15 97.12
CA ALA A 92 69.55 81.99 97.82
C ALA A 92 68.33 82.40 96.97
N SER A 93 68.55 83.21 95.93
CA SER A 93 67.56 83.64 94.95
C SER A 93 68.26 84.03 93.64
N GLY A 94 67.67 83.66 92.50
CA GLY A 94 68.22 83.94 91.18
C GLY A 94 67.63 83.03 90.10
N THR A 95 68.26 83.03 88.92
CA THR A 95 68.01 82.12 87.80
C THR A 95 69.31 81.44 87.40
N PHE A 96 69.21 80.26 86.78
CA PHE A 96 70.41 79.48 86.44
C PHE A 96 71.32 80.21 85.43
N ALA A 97 70.75 80.89 84.44
CA ALA A 97 71.52 81.72 83.51
C ALA A 97 72.31 82.84 84.21
N ALA A 98 71.76 83.45 85.28
CA ALA A 98 72.46 84.45 86.08
C ALA A 98 73.60 83.83 86.91
N ASP A 99 73.42 82.63 87.44
CA ASP A 99 74.46 81.87 88.15
C ASP A 99 75.61 81.47 87.20
N ARG A 100 75.31 80.98 85.99
CA ARG A 100 76.31 80.71 84.95
C ARG A 100 77.05 81.97 84.50
N ALA A 101 76.37 83.10 84.37
CA ALA A 101 76.98 84.37 83.98
C ALA A 101 77.89 84.95 85.08
N ALA A 102 77.51 84.81 86.35
CA ALA A 102 78.34 85.21 87.49
C ALA A 102 79.54 84.27 87.69
N ASN A 103 79.35 82.97 87.44
CA ASN A 103 80.35 81.92 87.67
C ASN A 103 80.62 81.09 86.39
N PRO A 104 81.22 81.68 85.33
CA PRO A 104 81.34 81.05 84.01
C PRO A 104 82.23 79.79 83.96
N THR A 105 82.97 79.50 85.04
CA THR A 105 83.79 78.29 85.18
C THR A 105 83.09 77.15 85.92
N TYR A 106 81.95 77.41 86.56
CA TYR A 106 81.26 76.41 87.39
C TYR A 106 80.48 75.38 86.56
N TRP A 107 80.13 75.71 85.32
CA TRP A 107 79.23 74.93 84.49
C TRP A 107 79.79 74.74 83.08
N ARG A 108 79.74 73.51 82.54
CA ARG A 108 80.13 73.20 81.15
C ARG A 108 79.14 72.26 80.48
N THR A 109 78.99 72.41 79.16
CA THR A 109 78.29 71.45 78.29
C THR A 109 79.11 70.15 78.12
N VAL A 110 78.45 69.03 77.78
CA VAL A 110 79.01 67.67 77.79
C VAL A 110 79.07 67.08 76.37
N VAL A 111 80.23 66.52 75.95
CA VAL A 111 80.48 65.96 74.60
C VAL A 111 81.53 64.81 74.65
N ASN A 112 81.53 63.87 73.69
CA ASN A 112 82.46 62.73 73.59
C ASN A 112 82.76 62.36 72.10
N GLY A 113 84.03 62.19 71.66
CA GLY A 113 84.38 61.90 70.24
C GLY A 113 85.86 61.94 69.81
N VAL A 114 86.10 61.64 68.51
CA VAL A 114 87.38 61.44 67.77
C VAL A 114 88.38 62.63 67.79
N VAL A 115 89.70 62.36 67.62
CA VAL A 115 90.78 63.37 67.59
C VAL A 115 91.31 63.67 66.17
N PRO A 116 90.99 64.84 65.57
CA PRO A 116 91.57 65.29 64.30
C PRO A 116 92.96 65.92 64.49
N ARG A 117 93.87 65.71 63.53
CA ARG A 117 95.21 66.34 63.51
C ARG A 117 95.39 67.36 62.37
N GLY A 118 94.60 67.28 61.31
CA GLY A 118 94.65 68.20 60.17
C GLY A 118 95.61 67.74 59.08
N ASP A 119 96.15 68.67 58.29
CA ASP A 119 96.81 68.31 57.05
C ASP A 119 98.09 67.45 57.24
N TRP A 120 98.29 66.51 56.31
CA TRP A 120 99.50 65.72 56.19
C TRP A 120 100.61 66.57 55.58
N VAL A 121 101.82 66.48 56.15
CA VAL A 121 102.97 67.29 55.74
C VAL A 121 104.24 66.43 55.77
N THR A 122 105.01 66.45 54.68
CA THR A 122 106.28 65.70 54.51
C THR A 122 107.25 65.84 55.69
N ALA A 123 108.04 64.81 55.96
CA ALA A 123 109.06 64.75 57.02
C ALA A 123 108.57 65.04 58.47
N THR A 124 107.29 64.87 58.76
CA THR A 124 106.67 65.10 60.09
C THR A 124 106.31 63.79 60.79
N GLY A 125 106.43 63.73 62.12
CA GLY A 125 106.10 62.53 62.92
C GLY A 125 104.63 62.46 63.35
N TYR A 126 103.98 61.30 63.20
CA TYR A 126 102.56 61.05 63.48
C TYR A 126 102.34 59.87 64.44
N ASN A 127 101.19 59.84 65.13
CA ASN A 127 100.79 58.78 66.08
C ASN A 127 99.53 58.02 65.58
N PRO A 128 99.29 56.78 66.06
CA PRO A 128 98.08 56.03 65.77
C PRO A 128 96.78 56.75 66.19
N SER A 129 95.71 56.54 65.43
CA SER A 129 94.37 57.15 65.61
C SER A 129 94.26 58.65 65.35
N GLU A 130 95.34 59.32 64.94
CA GLU A 130 95.28 60.69 64.42
C GLU A 130 94.68 60.70 63.02
N ILE A 131 93.70 61.58 62.77
CA ILE A 131 93.14 61.80 61.43
C ILE A 131 93.91 62.89 60.70
N VAL A 132 94.41 62.55 59.51
CA VAL A 132 95.18 63.44 58.62
C VAL A 132 94.45 63.67 57.28
N THR A 133 94.68 64.82 56.66
CA THR A 133 94.07 65.23 55.38
C THR A 133 95.11 65.60 54.33
N ASP A 134 94.90 65.23 53.06
CA ASP A 134 95.73 65.70 51.94
C ASP A 134 94.90 65.88 50.68
N ASN A 135 94.88 67.10 50.11
CA ASN A 135 94.27 67.42 48.82
C ASN A 135 92.88 66.80 48.53
N GLY A 136 91.97 66.83 49.53
CA GLY A 136 90.62 66.23 49.43
C GLY A 136 90.53 64.75 49.82
N ARG A 137 91.62 64.16 50.32
CA ARG A 137 91.70 62.85 50.96
C ARG A 137 91.70 62.98 52.47
N THR A 138 91.18 61.97 53.16
CA THR A 138 91.23 61.85 54.62
C THR A 138 91.68 60.44 54.98
N GLY A 139 92.65 60.31 55.88
CA GLY A 139 93.20 59.05 56.32
C GLY A 139 93.44 58.99 57.82
N VAL A 140 93.58 57.77 58.33
CA VAL A 140 93.90 57.51 59.74
C VAL A 140 95.29 56.90 59.84
N CYS A 141 96.15 57.50 60.65
CA CYS A 141 97.47 56.97 60.96
C CYS A 141 97.35 55.65 61.73
N GLN A 142 98.01 54.59 61.23
CA GLN A 142 97.93 53.24 61.80
C GLN A 142 99.11 52.91 62.72
N ALA A 143 100.27 53.50 62.48
CA ALA A 143 101.50 53.29 63.24
C ALA A 143 102.09 54.62 63.74
N ILE A 144 103.18 54.55 64.50
CA ILE A 144 104.06 55.70 64.72
C ILE A 144 105.09 55.70 63.59
N PHE A 145 105.14 56.79 62.81
CA PHE A 145 106.05 56.93 61.68
C PHE A 145 106.44 58.40 61.46
N THR A 146 107.48 58.64 60.66
CA THR A 146 107.80 59.95 60.10
C THR A 146 107.45 59.92 58.62
N SER A 147 106.63 60.88 58.18
CA SER A 147 106.00 60.87 56.87
C SER A 147 106.98 60.99 55.70
N SER A 148 106.68 60.27 54.63
CA SER A 148 107.49 60.13 53.42
C SER A 148 107.43 61.36 52.49
N ALA A 149 107.87 61.20 51.24
CA ALA A 149 107.90 62.27 50.23
C ALA A 149 106.51 62.65 49.67
N SER A 150 105.50 61.80 49.83
CA SER A 150 104.10 62.09 49.50
C SER A 150 103.14 61.28 50.38
N TYR A 151 101.91 61.77 50.54
CA TYR A 151 100.84 61.07 51.26
C TYR A 151 100.58 59.68 50.67
N ASP A 152 100.54 59.57 49.35
CA ASP A 152 100.33 58.29 48.64
C ASP A 152 101.44 57.26 48.92
N GLN A 153 102.68 57.71 49.14
CA GLN A 153 103.77 56.81 49.54
C GLN A 153 103.55 56.26 50.96
N ASP A 154 103.14 57.09 51.93
CA ASP A 154 102.81 56.62 53.28
C ASP A 154 101.58 55.70 53.33
N VAL A 155 100.65 55.83 52.38
CA VAL A 155 99.54 54.88 52.20
C VAL A 155 100.03 53.55 51.62
N ILE A 156 100.90 53.59 50.61
CA ILE A 156 101.51 52.39 50.01
C ILE A 156 102.37 51.62 51.02
N ASP A 157 103.13 52.35 51.84
CA ASP A 157 104.00 51.78 52.89
C ASP A 157 103.19 51.29 54.12
N GLY A 158 101.87 51.50 54.13
CA GLY A 158 100.95 51.00 55.16
C GLY A 158 100.87 51.84 56.45
N ASN A 159 101.50 53.03 56.46
CA ASN A 159 101.51 53.93 57.61
C ASN A 159 100.16 54.64 57.80
N ILE A 160 99.44 54.91 56.70
CA ILE A 160 98.14 55.59 56.68
C ILE A 160 97.13 54.71 55.92
N VAL A 161 95.89 54.63 56.44
CA VAL A 161 94.75 54.12 55.66
C VAL A 161 93.85 55.28 55.27
N THR A 162 93.78 55.58 53.98
CA THR A 162 92.81 56.53 53.43
C THR A 162 91.40 55.97 53.59
N ILE A 163 90.53 56.72 54.27
CA ILE A 163 89.12 56.37 54.50
C ILE A 163 88.19 57.08 53.52
N VAL A 164 88.62 58.21 52.94
CA VAL A 164 87.87 59.01 51.96
C VAL A 164 88.83 59.64 50.96
N ASP A 165 88.51 59.62 49.67
CA ASP A 165 89.14 60.44 48.61
C ASP A 165 88.04 61.15 47.81
N THR A 166 88.10 62.47 47.71
CA THR A 166 87.16 63.31 46.93
C THR A 166 87.84 64.15 45.85
N SER A 167 89.15 63.98 45.64
CA SER A 167 89.99 64.82 44.78
C SER A 167 89.54 64.90 43.30
N ALA A 168 88.76 63.93 42.82
CA ALA A 168 88.30 63.84 41.43
C ALA A 168 87.02 64.65 41.10
N PHE A 169 86.32 65.23 42.08
CA PHE A 169 84.99 65.84 41.85
C PHE A 169 85.01 67.30 41.34
N SER A 170 86.11 68.04 41.45
CA SER A 170 86.16 69.49 41.17
C SER A 170 86.07 69.86 39.69
N ASP A 171 86.68 69.08 38.79
CA ASP A 171 86.81 69.43 37.36
C ASP A 171 85.48 69.40 36.59
N PHE A 172 84.46 68.75 37.15
CA PHE A 172 83.18 68.45 36.51
C PHE A 172 82.31 69.70 36.31
N ASN A 173 82.29 70.62 37.28
CA ASN A 173 81.39 71.77 37.31
C ASN A 173 81.69 72.81 36.21
N THR A 174 82.94 72.91 35.76
CA THR A 174 83.36 73.87 34.73
C THR A 174 82.84 73.50 33.33
N ALA A 175 82.62 72.21 33.06
CA ALA A 175 82.23 71.71 31.74
C ALA A 175 80.76 71.98 31.38
N ILE A 176 79.87 72.09 32.37
CA ILE A 176 78.41 72.23 32.18
C ILE A 176 78.03 73.64 31.68
N ALA A 177 78.70 74.68 32.16
CA ALA A 177 78.29 76.06 31.89
C ALA A 177 78.51 76.51 30.43
N ALA A 178 79.45 75.88 29.70
CA ALA A 178 79.73 76.18 28.29
C ALA A 178 78.71 75.57 27.31
N ALA A 179 77.84 74.68 27.80
CA ALA A 179 77.09 73.73 27.00
C ALA A 179 75.76 74.26 26.43
N SER A 180 75.11 75.18 27.14
CA SER A 180 73.68 75.51 26.99
C SER A 180 73.37 76.74 26.12
N ALA A 181 74.34 77.25 25.35
CA ALA A 181 74.24 78.55 24.66
C ALA A 181 74.30 78.52 23.11
N LEU A 182 74.29 77.33 22.47
CA LEU A 182 74.55 77.19 21.03
C LEU A 182 73.27 77.00 20.18
N THR A 183 73.12 77.75 19.08
CA THR A 183 71.89 77.81 18.26
C THR A 183 71.99 77.25 16.83
N THR A 184 73.15 76.75 16.39
CA THR A 184 73.35 76.02 15.13
C THR A 184 74.51 75.04 15.26
N LEU A 185 74.43 73.85 14.63
CA LEU A 185 75.45 72.78 14.72
C LEU A 185 75.77 72.21 13.34
N ALA A 186 77.06 72.10 13.02
CA ALA A 186 77.58 71.39 11.85
C ALA A 186 77.90 69.91 12.18
N THR A 187 78.20 69.12 11.14
CA THR A 187 78.39 67.66 11.17
C THR A 187 79.63 67.15 11.93
N GLY A 188 80.23 67.98 12.78
CA GLY A 188 81.32 67.65 13.69
C GLY A 188 81.27 68.37 15.05
N ASP A 189 80.20 69.13 15.32
CA ASP A 189 80.12 69.98 16.51
C ASP A 189 79.58 69.21 17.73
N LEU A 190 80.22 69.44 18.87
CA LEU A 190 79.87 68.81 20.15
C LEU A 190 78.78 69.61 20.86
N LEU A 191 77.53 69.15 20.80
CA LEU A 191 76.52 69.57 21.76
C LEU A 191 76.89 69.07 23.16
N GLY A 192 77.11 70.00 24.08
CA GLY A 192 76.97 69.74 25.50
C GLY A 192 75.48 69.56 25.86
N VAL A 193 75.00 68.32 25.81
CA VAL A 193 73.75 67.89 26.45
C VAL A 193 74.04 67.09 27.73
N VAL A 194 72.97 66.84 28.50
CA VAL A 194 72.92 67.05 29.93
C VAL A 194 72.00 65.99 30.69
N ASP A 195 72.56 64.86 31.18
CA ASP A 195 72.14 63.88 32.28
C ASP A 195 73.34 63.38 33.20
N VAL A 196 73.70 64.10 34.30
CA VAL A 196 74.83 64.08 35.32
C VAL A 196 74.00 63.79 36.55
N SER A 197 73.37 62.62 36.59
CA SER A 197 72.29 62.38 37.54
C SER A 197 71.08 63.37 37.31
N ASP A 198 69.84 63.05 37.68
CA ASP A 198 69.24 63.30 39.00
C ASP A 198 70.21 62.94 40.11
N THR A 199 71.11 63.86 40.51
CA THR A 199 71.10 65.34 40.40
C THR A 199 72.12 66.02 39.43
N ASN A 200 71.65 66.53 38.26
CA ASN A 200 72.20 67.65 37.42
C ASN A 200 73.04 67.50 36.10
N ASN A 201 72.70 66.60 35.17
CA ASN A 201 72.86 66.83 33.69
C ASN A 201 74.25 66.79 32.80
N LEU A 202 74.87 65.62 32.33
CA LEU A 202 75.62 65.16 31.06
C LEU A 202 75.54 63.62 30.59
N LYS A 203 74.70 63.17 29.59
CA LYS A 203 74.67 61.78 28.92
C LYS A 203 75.07 61.81 27.43
N LYS A 204 75.89 60.85 26.94
CA LYS A 204 76.28 60.73 25.52
C LYS A 204 75.52 59.63 24.76
N ILE A 205 74.44 59.99 24.08
CA ILE A 205 73.72 59.14 23.10
C ILE A 205 74.23 59.48 21.69
N THR A 206 74.71 58.48 20.95
CA THR A 206 75.19 58.65 19.57
C THR A 206 74.06 58.42 18.55
N TYR A 207 74.00 59.21 17.48
CA TYR A 207 72.98 59.12 16.42
C TYR A 207 72.79 57.69 15.84
N ALA A 208 73.89 56.92 15.76
CA ALA A 208 73.87 55.53 15.31
C ALA A 208 73.00 54.59 16.16
N ASN A 209 72.89 54.85 17.47
CA ASN A 209 72.16 53.97 18.39
C ASN A 209 70.65 54.26 18.39
N LEU A 210 70.25 55.51 18.11
CA LEU A 210 68.84 55.90 17.99
C LEU A 210 68.21 55.34 16.70
N ALA A 211 68.97 55.33 15.60
CA ALA A 211 68.53 54.72 14.33
C ALA A 211 68.34 53.19 14.42
N ALA A 212 69.16 52.51 15.23
CA ALA A 212 69.06 51.06 15.43
C ALA A 212 67.84 50.64 16.28
N GLN A 213 67.40 51.48 17.22
CA GLN A 213 66.25 51.18 18.09
C GLN A 213 64.90 51.44 17.40
N LEU A 214 64.81 52.46 16.54
CA LEU A 214 63.57 52.79 15.82
C LEU A 214 63.24 51.80 14.68
N LEU A 215 64.19 50.98 14.26
CA LEU A 215 64.03 49.97 13.21
C LEU A 215 63.61 48.58 13.76
N ALA A 216 63.57 48.40 15.09
CA ALA A 216 63.39 47.09 15.73
C ALA A 216 61.99 46.85 16.33
N ASP A 217 61.18 47.89 16.56
CA ASP A 217 59.87 47.75 17.20
C ASP A 217 58.73 47.53 16.17
N THR A 218 58.49 46.26 15.87
CA THR A 218 57.78 45.79 14.66
C THR A 218 56.32 45.42 14.92
N ALA A 219 55.47 46.41 15.18
CA ALA A 219 54.01 46.23 15.27
C ALA A 219 53.27 46.94 14.11
N LEU A 220 52.87 46.16 13.09
CA LEU A 220 52.07 46.63 11.93
C LEU A 220 50.62 46.98 12.32
N THR A 221 50.43 48.05 13.09
CA THR A 221 49.12 48.54 13.53
C THR A 221 48.65 49.74 12.69
N GLY A 222 47.33 49.87 12.50
CA GLY A 222 46.75 50.87 11.58
C GLY A 222 46.66 50.40 10.14
N VAL A 223 46.91 51.27 9.17
CA VAL A 223 46.95 50.96 7.72
C VAL A 223 48.38 51.13 7.21
N PRO A 224 49.27 50.14 7.40
CA PRO A 224 50.66 50.23 6.98
C PRO A 224 50.78 50.26 5.45
N SER A 225 51.50 51.25 4.92
CA SER A 225 51.81 51.36 3.49
C SER A 225 53.19 50.78 3.19
N ALA A 226 53.28 49.90 2.19
CA ALA A 226 54.53 49.34 1.69
C ALA A 226 54.60 49.52 0.16
N PRO A 227 55.80 49.45 -0.46
CA PRO A 227 55.92 49.49 -1.91
C PRO A 227 55.18 48.32 -2.58
N THR A 228 54.37 48.60 -3.60
CA THR A 228 53.70 47.57 -4.40
C THR A 228 54.73 46.84 -5.25
N ALA A 229 54.91 45.54 -5.00
CA ALA A 229 55.75 44.69 -5.82
C ALA A 229 55.25 44.59 -7.26
N SER A 230 56.16 44.32 -8.19
CA SER A 230 55.86 43.89 -9.56
C SER A 230 55.07 42.58 -9.55
N ALA A 231 54.18 42.39 -10.53
CA ALA A 231 53.42 41.14 -10.68
C ALA A 231 54.35 39.90 -10.76
N GLY A 232 53.95 38.81 -10.10
CA GLY A 232 54.72 37.56 -10.06
C GLY A 232 55.81 37.47 -8.97
N THR A 233 56.07 38.52 -8.19
CA THR A 233 56.99 38.46 -7.05
C THR A 233 56.54 37.44 -6.00
N ASN A 234 57.41 36.48 -5.67
CA ASN A 234 57.15 35.35 -4.76
C ASN A 234 58.15 35.27 -3.59
N THR A 235 58.64 36.41 -3.11
CA THR A 235 59.58 36.52 -1.98
C THR A 235 58.84 36.62 -0.65
N THR A 236 59.57 36.65 0.46
CA THR A 236 59.05 36.82 1.83
C THR A 236 58.61 38.25 2.18
N GLN A 237 58.48 39.16 1.20
CA GLN A 237 58.03 40.53 1.46
C GLN A 237 56.54 40.59 1.83
N VAL A 238 56.14 41.65 2.52
CA VAL A 238 54.71 41.94 2.77
C VAL A 238 54.02 42.26 1.43
N ALA A 239 52.89 41.61 1.19
CA ALA A 239 52.04 41.86 0.03
C ALA A 239 51.14 43.07 0.28
N THR A 240 51.20 44.08 -0.59
CA THR A 240 50.28 45.24 -0.53
C THR A 240 48.88 44.86 -1.02
N THR A 241 47.86 45.57 -0.54
CA THR A 241 46.48 45.42 -1.06
C THR A 241 46.39 45.66 -2.56
N ALA A 242 47.19 46.59 -3.11
CA ALA A 242 47.29 46.82 -4.55
C ALA A 242 47.89 45.62 -5.31
N PHE A 243 48.94 44.99 -4.80
CA PHE A 243 49.52 43.77 -5.39
C PHE A 243 48.54 42.59 -5.34
N VAL A 244 47.86 42.39 -4.20
CA VAL A 244 46.83 41.35 -4.05
C VAL A 244 45.63 41.61 -4.96
N THR A 245 45.17 42.87 -5.07
CA THR A 245 44.08 43.26 -5.98
C THR A 245 44.49 43.06 -7.44
N ALA A 246 45.73 43.38 -7.82
CA ALA A 246 46.23 43.10 -9.16
C ALA A 246 46.27 41.60 -9.46
N ALA A 247 46.78 40.77 -8.54
CA ALA A 247 46.79 39.31 -8.69
C ALA A 247 45.39 38.70 -8.75
N ILE A 248 44.44 39.20 -7.94
CA ILE A 248 43.04 38.79 -7.97
C ILE A 248 42.37 39.25 -9.29
N ASN A 249 42.64 40.46 -9.77
CA ASN A 249 42.09 40.95 -11.04
C ASN A 249 42.64 40.20 -12.26
N VAL A 250 43.87 39.67 -12.19
CA VAL A 250 44.37 38.72 -13.21
C VAL A 250 43.49 37.46 -13.25
N VAL A 251 43.10 36.92 -12.09
CA VAL A 251 42.19 35.76 -11.98
C VAL A 251 40.73 36.11 -12.36
N LEU A 252 40.26 37.32 -12.04
CA LEU A 252 38.87 37.75 -12.24
C LEU A 252 38.57 38.43 -13.59
N GLY A 253 39.58 38.85 -14.37
CA GLY A 253 39.34 39.55 -15.62
C GLY A 253 40.56 40.12 -16.35
N GLY A 254 41.74 39.49 -16.30
CA GLY A 254 42.92 40.10 -16.90
C GLY A 254 44.20 39.27 -16.97
N VAL A 255 44.16 38.09 -17.57
CA VAL A 255 45.35 37.54 -18.25
C VAL A 255 45.22 37.78 -19.76
N SER A 256 46.35 37.78 -20.48
CA SER A 256 46.38 37.84 -21.95
C SER A 256 45.41 36.82 -22.59
N ALA A 257 44.96 37.08 -23.83
CA ALA A 257 44.03 36.27 -24.64
C ALA A 257 44.50 34.83 -25.00
N THR A 258 45.43 34.28 -24.22
CA THR A 258 45.98 32.92 -24.26
C THR A 258 45.68 32.14 -22.98
N TYR A 259 45.24 32.80 -21.89
CA TYR A 259 45.02 32.20 -20.57
C TYR A 259 43.74 32.69 -19.88
N ASP A 260 42.67 32.88 -20.66
CA ASP A 260 41.35 33.26 -20.15
C ASP A 260 40.61 32.04 -19.57
N THR A 261 41.20 31.34 -18.60
CA THR A 261 40.66 30.05 -18.15
C THR A 261 39.29 30.15 -17.49
N LEU A 262 38.99 31.26 -16.81
CA LEU A 262 37.72 31.44 -16.11
C LEU A 262 36.61 32.03 -16.99
N ALA A 263 36.88 32.99 -17.90
CA ALA A 263 35.85 33.42 -18.82
C ALA A 263 35.71 32.48 -20.03
N GLU A 264 36.74 31.73 -20.46
CA GLU A 264 36.53 30.56 -21.33
C GLU A 264 35.65 29.52 -20.64
N VAL A 265 35.83 29.23 -19.35
CA VAL A 265 34.95 28.29 -18.63
C VAL A 265 33.53 28.84 -18.50
N ALA A 266 33.35 30.14 -18.25
CA ALA A 266 32.04 30.77 -18.23
C ALA A 266 31.35 30.74 -19.61
N VAL A 267 32.08 31.03 -20.68
CA VAL A 267 31.60 30.92 -22.08
C VAL A 267 31.28 29.48 -22.44
N LYS A 268 32.16 28.52 -22.09
CA LYS A 268 31.95 27.08 -22.31
C LYS A 268 30.73 26.56 -21.56
N LEU A 269 30.53 26.98 -20.31
CA LEU A 269 29.31 26.68 -19.54
C LEU A 269 28.07 27.29 -20.19
N GLY A 270 28.13 28.53 -20.68
CA GLY A 270 27.03 29.15 -21.42
C GLY A 270 26.70 28.47 -22.75
N THR A 271 27.71 28.01 -23.49
CA THR A 271 27.48 27.17 -24.70
C THR A 271 26.93 25.80 -24.34
N ILE A 272 27.38 25.18 -23.25
CA ILE A 272 26.83 23.90 -22.76
C ILE A 272 25.36 24.06 -22.37
N ASP A 273 24.99 25.14 -21.69
CA ASP A 273 23.59 25.45 -21.35
C ASP A 273 22.74 25.66 -22.62
N THR A 274 23.28 26.37 -23.61
CA THR A 274 22.65 26.57 -24.92
C THR A 274 22.49 25.25 -25.70
N ASP A 275 23.51 24.40 -25.70
CA ASP A 275 23.49 23.09 -26.37
C ASP A 275 22.53 22.12 -25.68
N ILE A 276 22.45 22.14 -24.34
CA ILE A 276 21.48 21.37 -23.55
C ILE A 276 20.04 21.85 -23.84
N ALA A 277 19.80 23.16 -23.87
CA ALA A 277 18.51 23.72 -24.22
C ALA A 277 18.09 23.38 -25.68
N ALA A 278 19.04 23.35 -26.61
CA ALA A 278 18.82 22.93 -28.00
C ALA A 278 18.57 21.41 -28.11
N LEU A 279 19.26 20.59 -27.31
CA LEU A 279 19.01 19.15 -27.20
C LEU A 279 17.59 18.85 -26.70
N ASP A 280 17.16 19.53 -25.63
CA ASP A 280 15.81 19.40 -25.07
C ASP A 280 14.73 19.82 -26.09
N SER A 281 14.91 21.01 -26.68
CA SER A 281 13.93 21.62 -27.59
C SER A 281 13.79 20.91 -28.94
N ALA A 282 14.85 20.30 -29.47
CA ALA A 282 14.87 19.81 -30.87
C ALA A 282 15.21 18.31 -31.04
N LYS A 283 15.93 17.68 -30.11
CA LYS A 283 16.39 16.28 -30.27
C LYS A 283 15.81 15.30 -29.25
N MET A 284 15.33 15.80 -28.11
CA MET A 284 14.70 15.01 -27.04
C MET A 284 13.18 15.17 -26.99
N ALA A 285 12.64 16.24 -27.60
CA ALA A 285 11.21 16.43 -27.74
C ALA A 285 10.57 15.23 -28.44
N LYS A 286 9.63 14.53 -27.79
CA LYS A 286 8.98 13.31 -28.30
C LYS A 286 8.36 13.48 -29.71
N ALA A 287 7.95 14.69 -30.06
CA ALA A 287 7.41 15.04 -31.38
C ALA A 287 8.48 15.19 -32.49
N ALA A 288 9.74 15.35 -32.12
CA ALA A 288 10.89 15.47 -33.01
C ALA A 288 11.68 14.16 -33.18
N ASN A 289 11.32 13.08 -32.47
CA ASN A 289 11.82 11.74 -32.77
C ASN A 289 11.49 11.38 -34.23
N LEU A 290 12.50 11.02 -35.02
CA LEU A 290 12.39 10.78 -36.47
C LEU A 290 12.10 12.05 -37.32
N SER A 291 12.38 13.25 -36.82
CA SER A 291 12.29 14.49 -37.61
C SER A 291 13.46 14.72 -38.57
N ASP A 292 14.57 14.00 -38.36
CA ASP A 292 15.77 13.98 -39.20
C ASP A 292 15.62 13.09 -40.45
N VAL A 293 14.65 12.17 -40.45
CA VAL A 293 14.28 11.38 -41.63
C VAL A 293 13.16 12.06 -42.41
N ALA A 294 13.36 12.25 -43.71
CA ALA A 294 12.43 12.97 -44.60
C ALA A 294 10.99 12.39 -44.64
N SER A 295 10.83 11.13 -44.23
CA SER A 295 9.53 10.49 -44.00
C SER A 295 9.75 9.31 -43.05
N ALA A 296 9.11 9.33 -41.88
CA ALA A 296 9.16 8.22 -40.92
C ALA A 296 8.62 6.90 -41.54
N ALA A 297 7.61 6.99 -42.41
CA ALA A 297 7.07 5.83 -43.13
C ALA A 297 8.09 5.25 -44.13
N THR A 298 8.83 6.11 -44.84
CA THR A 298 9.88 5.68 -45.78
C THR A 298 11.09 5.11 -45.04
N ALA A 299 11.52 5.73 -43.94
CA ALA A 299 12.59 5.23 -43.08
C ALA A 299 12.23 3.85 -42.50
N PHE A 300 11.02 3.69 -41.97
CA PHE A 300 10.51 2.40 -41.53
C PHE A 300 10.46 1.39 -42.68
N SER A 301 10.00 1.78 -43.87
CA SER A 301 9.93 0.87 -45.03
C SER A 301 11.31 0.46 -45.59
N ASN A 302 12.36 1.24 -45.34
CA ASN A 302 13.74 0.90 -45.72
C ASN A 302 14.43 -0.02 -44.72
N ILE A 303 14.00 -0.02 -43.45
CA ILE A 303 14.60 -0.79 -42.35
C ILE A 303 13.76 -2.03 -42.01
N LYS A 304 12.46 -2.06 -42.36
CA LYS A 304 11.59 -3.22 -42.11
C LYS A 304 12.06 -4.43 -42.92
N GLN A 305 12.32 -5.53 -42.23
CA GLN A 305 12.38 -6.85 -42.85
C GLN A 305 10.93 -7.32 -43.07
N ALA A 306 10.57 -7.64 -44.32
CA ALA A 306 9.33 -8.38 -44.58
C ALA A 306 9.46 -9.80 -43.99
N ALA A 307 8.42 -10.32 -43.35
CA ALA A 307 8.46 -11.70 -42.86
C ALA A 307 8.48 -12.69 -44.02
N SER A 308 9.04 -13.88 -43.78
CA SER A 308 8.99 -15.03 -44.67
C SER A 308 9.06 -16.32 -43.85
N ASP A 309 8.82 -17.46 -44.49
CA ASP A 309 8.94 -18.79 -43.87
C ASP A 309 10.34 -19.11 -43.31
N THR A 310 11.34 -18.28 -43.62
CA THR A 310 12.74 -18.46 -43.18
C THR A 310 13.27 -17.33 -42.29
N ALA A 311 12.51 -16.24 -42.14
CA ALA A 311 12.95 -15.06 -41.39
C ALA A 311 11.78 -14.31 -40.74
N THR A 312 11.95 -13.98 -39.45
CA THR A 312 11.06 -13.06 -38.73
C THR A 312 11.00 -11.70 -39.42
N GLY A 313 9.84 -11.06 -39.44
CA GLY A 313 9.69 -9.72 -39.99
C GLY A 313 8.32 -9.10 -39.69
N VAL A 314 8.02 -7.99 -40.36
CA VAL A 314 6.75 -7.26 -40.26
C VAL A 314 5.80 -7.72 -41.35
N VAL A 315 4.51 -7.83 -41.04
CA VAL A 315 3.45 -8.31 -41.94
C VAL A 315 2.24 -7.38 -41.86
N GLU A 316 1.54 -7.22 -42.99
CA GLU A 316 0.23 -6.55 -43.05
C GLU A 316 -0.90 -7.51 -42.65
N LEU A 317 -1.94 -6.99 -42.01
CA LEU A 317 -3.14 -7.77 -41.70
C LEU A 317 -4.00 -7.91 -42.96
N ALA A 318 -4.46 -9.12 -43.25
CA ALA A 318 -5.38 -9.36 -44.37
C ALA A 318 -6.75 -8.73 -44.09
N THR A 319 -7.33 -8.11 -45.11
CA THR A 319 -8.73 -7.71 -45.13
C THR A 319 -9.65 -8.91 -45.35
N ASP A 320 -10.94 -8.78 -45.04
CA ASP A 320 -11.94 -9.83 -45.25
C ASP A 320 -12.00 -10.30 -46.72
N ALA A 321 -11.77 -9.39 -47.68
CA ALA A 321 -11.75 -9.71 -49.10
C ALA A 321 -10.53 -10.56 -49.50
N GLU A 322 -9.36 -10.26 -48.95
CA GLU A 322 -8.12 -11.03 -49.17
C GLU A 322 -8.19 -12.39 -48.47
N ALA A 323 -8.76 -12.43 -47.26
CA ALA A 323 -9.03 -13.67 -46.52
C ALA A 323 -9.97 -14.60 -47.30
N GLN A 324 -11.04 -14.05 -47.90
CA GLN A 324 -11.97 -14.79 -48.76
C GLN A 324 -11.38 -15.20 -50.12
N ALA A 325 -10.32 -14.55 -50.59
CA ALA A 325 -9.63 -14.92 -51.83
C ALA A 325 -8.72 -16.15 -51.67
N LEU A 326 -8.27 -16.45 -50.44
CA LEU A 326 -7.47 -17.64 -50.09
C LEU A 326 -6.16 -17.81 -50.90
N SER A 327 -5.64 -16.72 -51.47
CA SER A 327 -4.46 -16.73 -52.37
C SER A 327 -3.27 -15.89 -51.88
N ASP A 328 -3.44 -15.09 -50.82
CA ASP A 328 -2.38 -14.23 -50.28
C ASP A 328 -1.44 -15.04 -49.38
N THR A 329 -0.14 -15.04 -49.69
CA THR A 329 0.92 -15.71 -48.92
C THR A 329 1.78 -14.73 -48.11
N THR A 330 1.39 -13.45 -48.08
CA THR A 330 2.20 -12.34 -47.56
C THR A 330 1.54 -11.61 -46.39
N ARG A 331 0.24 -11.83 -46.15
CA ARG A 331 -0.55 -11.23 -45.07
C ARG A 331 -1.01 -12.25 -44.03
N VAL A 332 -1.19 -11.78 -42.80
CA VAL A 332 -1.67 -12.61 -41.69
C VAL A 332 -3.16 -12.42 -41.48
N LEU A 333 -3.89 -13.53 -41.33
CA LEU A 333 -5.31 -13.54 -40.96
C LEU A 333 -5.50 -13.08 -39.51
N THR A 334 -6.45 -12.18 -39.30
CA THR A 334 -6.97 -11.88 -37.95
C THR A 334 -8.12 -12.85 -37.61
N PRO A 335 -8.48 -13.00 -36.32
CA PRO A 335 -9.68 -13.76 -35.94
C PRO A 335 -10.97 -13.23 -36.61
N ALA A 336 -11.06 -11.91 -36.84
CA ALA A 336 -12.20 -11.30 -37.54
C ALA A 336 -12.21 -11.67 -39.03
N ALA A 337 -11.07 -11.53 -39.71
CA ALA A 337 -10.95 -11.89 -41.13
C ALA A 337 -11.19 -13.38 -41.38
N LEU A 338 -10.76 -14.25 -40.46
CA LEU A 338 -11.06 -15.69 -40.50
C LEU A 338 -12.56 -15.97 -40.34
N ALA A 339 -13.25 -15.27 -39.43
CA ALA A 339 -14.70 -15.39 -39.27
C ALA A 339 -15.48 -14.89 -40.50
N ALA A 340 -14.91 -13.96 -41.28
CA ALA A 340 -15.48 -13.51 -42.55
C ALA A 340 -15.31 -14.50 -43.71
N VAL A 341 -14.48 -15.56 -43.58
CA VAL A 341 -14.35 -16.62 -44.59
C VAL A 341 -15.47 -17.65 -44.42
N THR A 342 -16.71 -17.24 -44.65
CA THR A 342 -17.85 -18.16 -44.61
C THR A 342 -17.82 -19.16 -45.77
N ALA A 343 -18.23 -20.39 -45.48
CA ALA A 343 -18.43 -21.42 -46.48
C ALA A 343 -19.55 -21.04 -47.47
N THR A 344 -19.39 -21.46 -48.72
CA THR A 344 -20.39 -21.36 -49.79
C THR A 344 -20.29 -22.60 -50.68
N GLU A 345 -21.26 -22.83 -51.55
CA GLU A 345 -21.25 -23.97 -52.50
C GLU A 345 -19.99 -24.02 -53.39
N THR A 346 -19.35 -22.87 -53.64
CA THR A 346 -18.17 -22.75 -54.53
C THR A 346 -16.86 -22.43 -53.82
N ARG A 347 -16.87 -22.18 -52.50
CA ARG A 347 -15.70 -21.74 -51.73
C ARG A 347 -15.70 -22.33 -50.32
N THR A 348 -14.60 -22.97 -49.93
CA THR A 348 -14.34 -23.47 -48.58
C THR A 348 -14.29 -22.35 -47.56
N GLY A 349 -14.81 -22.59 -46.35
CA GLY A 349 -14.82 -21.62 -45.27
C GLY A 349 -15.33 -22.22 -43.96
N VAL A 350 -15.47 -21.38 -42.93
CA VAL A 350 -16.15 -21.75 -41.69
C VAL A 350 -17.65 -21.88 -41.89
N VAL A 351 -18.26 -22.87 -41.22
CA VAL A 351 -19.68 -23.21 -41.30
C VAL A 351 -20.20 -23.55 -39.90
N GLU A 352 -21.41 -23.09 -39.58
CA GLU A 352 -22.09 -23.48 -38.33
C GLU A 352 -22.80 -24.83 -38.49
N LEU A 353 -22.97 -25.57 -37.39
CA LEU A 353 -23.79 -26.77 -37.37
C LEU A 353 -25.26 -26.41 -37.19
N ALA A 354 -26.13 -27.00 -38.01
CA ALA A 354 -27.57 -26.91 -37.85
C ALA A 354 -28.03 -27.69 -36.60
N THR A 355 -28.99 -27.13 -35.88
CA THR A 355 -29.74 -27.84 -34.84
C THR A 355 -30.64 -28.93 -35.44
N THR A 356 -31.14 -29.85 -34.62
CA THR A 356 -32.11 -30.87 -35.08
C THR A 356 -33.39 -30.24 -35.62
N ALA A 357 -33.87 -29.15 -35.02
CA ALA A 357 -35.07 -28.44 -35.48
C ALA A 357 -34.86 -27.75 -36.85
N GLU A 358 -33.67 -27.19 -37.10
CA GLU A 358 -33.33 -26.61 -38.41
C GLU A 358 -33.15 -27.71 -39.48
N ALA A 359 -32.55 -28.85 -39.12
CA ALA A 359 -32.46 -30.02 -39.98
C ALA A 359 -33.84 -30.64 -40.31
N GLU A 360 -34.77 -30.60 -39.35
CA GLU A 360 -36.17 -31.05 -39.53
C GLU A 360 -36.99 -30.08 -40.40
N ALA A 361 -36.74 -28.77 -40.27
CA ALA A 361 -37.38 -27.75 -41.12
C ALA A 361 -36.87 -27.81 -42.58
N GLY A 362 -35.59 -28.13 -42.79
CA GLY A 362 -35.00 -28.35 -44.12
C GLY A 362 -34.89 -27.10 -45.00
N THR A 363 -34.97 -25.90 -44.42
CA THR A 363 -34.93 -24.61 -45.14
C THR A 363 -33.60 -23.87 -45.07
N ASP A 364 -32.68 -24.28 -44.20
CA ASP A 364 -31.36 -23.64 -44.03
C ASP A 364 -30.39 -24.11 -45.13
N THR A 365 -29.77 -23.17 -45.82
CA THR A 365 -28.78 -23.39 -46.90
C THR A 365 -27.36 -22.96 -46.52
N ALA A 366 -27.17 -22.42 -45.30
CA ALA A 366 -25.92 -21.87 -44.81
C ALA A 366 -25.24 -22.76 -43.75
N ARG A 367 -25.98 -23.67 -43.11
CA ARG A 367 -25.48 -24.54 -42.04
C ARG A 367 -25.32 -26.01 -42.45
N ALA A 368 -24.37 -26.68 -41.81
CA ALA A 368 -24.09 -28.10 -42.03
C ALA A 368 -24.90 -28.99 -41.08
N THR A 369 -25.57 -30.02 -41.61
CA THR A 369 -26.27 -31.01 -40.77
C THR A 369 -25.31 -32.07 -40.22
N THR A 370 -25.67 -32.66 -39.07
CA THR A 370 -24.93 -33.78 -38.46
C THR A 370 -25.67 -35.11 -38.71
N PRO A 371 -25.00 -36.27 -38.56
CA PRO A 371 -25.68 -37.57 -38.62
C PRO A 371 -26.85 -37.70 -37.62
N ALA A 372 -26.74 -37.03 -36.46
CA ALA A 372 -27.83 -36.97 -35.48
C ALA A 372 -29.00 -36.11 -35.95
N GLY A 373 -28.73 -34.95 -36.59
CA GLY A 373 -29.76 -34.11 -37.22
C GLY A 373 -30.48 -34.83 -38.36
N LEU A 374 -29.73 -35.54 -39.22
CA LEU A 374 -30.28 -36.37 -40.30
C LEU A 374 -31.16 -37.52 -39.76
N LEU A 375 -30.74 -38.19 -38.68
CA LEU A 375 -31.53 -39.23 -38.02
C LEU A 375 -32.81 -38.64 -37.38
N SER A 376 -32.74 -37.44 -36.79
CA SER A 376 -33.91 -36.74 -36.24
C SER A 376 -34.95 -36.45 -37.33
N PHE A 377 -34.51 -35.88 -38.47
CA PHE A 377 -35.35 -35.66 -39.66
C PHE A 377 -35.94 -36.97 -40.21
N ALA A 378 -35.16 -38.04 -40.30
CA ALA A 378 -35.65 -39.34 -40.77
C ALA A 378 -36.76 -39.89 -39.85
N ASN A 379 -36.52 -39.91 -38.54
CA ASN A 379 -37.52 -40.35 -37.55
C ASN A 379 -38.79 -39.47 -37.56
N ALA A 380 -38.63 -38.15 -37.69
CA ALA A 380 -39.76 -37.22 -37.78
C ALA A 380 -40.58 -37.46 -39.05
N ARG A 381 -39.93 -37.77 -40.18
CA ARG A 381 -40.61 -38.16 -41.42
C ARG A 381 -41.33 -39.49 -41.30
N ASP A 382 -40.71 -40.52 -40.73
CA ASP A 382 -41.34 -41.84 -40.56
C ASP A 382 -42.58 -41.76 -39.65
N ALA A 383 -42.53 -40.96 -38.58
CA ALA A 383 -43.66 -40.71 -37.69
C ALA A 383 -44.83 -39.97 -38.39
N LEU A 384 -44.54 -39.10 -39.36
CA LEU A 384 -45.57 -38.46 -40.20
C LEU A 384 -46.04 -39.36 -41.35
N ALA A 385 -45.21 -40.31 -41.78
CA ALA A 385 -45.51 -41.25 -42.85
C ALA A 385 -46.50 -42.32 -42.40
N VAL A 386 -46.46 -42.78 -41.14
CA VAL A 386 -47.42 -43.78 -40.60
C VAL A 386 -48.15 -43.20 -39.38
N GLN A 387 -49.38 -42.72 -39.59
CA GLN A 387 -50.21 -42.12 -38.54
C GLN A 387 -51.34 -43.06 -38.13
N ARG A 388 -51.32 -43.52 -36.87
CA ARG A 388 -52.30 -44.45 -36.28
C ARG A 388 -53.24 -43.72 -35.31
N PHE A 389 -54.54 -43.76 -35.61
CA PHE A 389 -55.62 -43.16 -34.83
C PHE A 389 -56.40 -44.25 -34.08
N THR A 390 -56.36 -44.20 -32.75
CA THR A 390 -57.15 -45.06 -31.86
C THR A 390 -58.27 -44.30 -31.12
N SER A 391 -58.34 -42.98 -31.35
CA SER A 391 -59.38 -42.05 -30.93
C SER A 391 -59.63 -41.05 -32.06
N SER A 392 -60.83 -40.48 -32.14
CA SER A 392 -61.16 -39.45 -33.14
C SER A 392 -60.23 -38.23 -33.03
N GLY A 393 -59.94 -37.59 -34.15
CA GLY A 393 -58.99 -36.48 -34.23
C GLY A 393 -58.95 -35.84 -35.61
N THR A 394 -57.79 -35.31 -35.99
CA THR A 394 -57.55 -34.70 -37.30
C THR A 394 -56.21 -35.17 -37.82
N TRP A 395 -56.19 -35.65 -39.06
CA TRP A 395 -54.98 -35.94 -39.79
C TRP A 395 -54.54 -34.69 -40.56
N THR A 396 -53.27 -34.32 -40.45
CA THR A 396 -52.67 -33.21 -41.19
C THR A 396 -51.82 -33.78 -42.30
N LYS A 397 -52.02 -33.29 -43.53
CA LYS A 397 -51.30 -33.76 -44.71
C LYS A 397 -49.79 -33.47 -44.57
N PRO A 398 -48.91 -34.49 -44.63
CA PRO A 398 -47.47 -34.25 -44.71
C PRO A 398 -47.09 -33.48 -45.98
N SER A 399 -45.97 -32.76 -45.94
CA SER A 399 -45.40 -32.04 -47.08
C SER A 399 -44.71 -32.93 -48.12
N PHE A 400 -44.77 -34.26 -47.93
CA PHE A 400 -44.08 -35.25 -48.74
C PHE A 400 -45.02 -36.39 -49.15
N GLY A 401 -44.56 -37.21 -50.09
CA GLY A 401 -45.29 -38.34 -50.64
C GLY A 401 -46.15 -37.96 -51.85
N THR A 402 -46.86 -38.96 -52.36
CA THR A 402 -47.72 -38.89 -53.55
C THR A 402 -49.11 -39.49 -53.28
N PHE A 403 -49.19 -40.55 -52.47
CA PHE A 403 -50.44 -41.21 -52.10
C PHE A 403 -50.57 -41.35 -50.59
N ALA A 404 -51.82 -41.40 -50.13
CA ALA A 404 -52.19 -41.87 -48.80
C ALA A 404 -52.93 -43.21 -48.94
N ILE A 405 -52.48 -44.22 -48.22
CA ILE A 405 -53.15 -45.52 -48.04
C ILE A 405 -53.86 -45.47 -46.69
N ILE A 406 -55.18 -45.59 -46.71
CA ILE A 406 -56.04 -45.52 -45.52
C ILE A 406 -56.51 -46.93 -45.21
N TYR A 407 -56.22 -47.40 -44.00
CA TYR A 407 -56.77 -48.64 -43.44
C TYR A 407 -57.73 -48.27 -42.32
N ALA A 408 -58.98 -48.73 -42.39
CA ALA A 408 -60.01 -48.37 -41.43
C ALA A 408 -60.79 -49.60 -40.98
N TRP A 409 -61.01 -49.73 -39.68
CA TRP A 409 -61.85 -50.74 -39.05
C TRP A 409 -63.03 -50.07 -38.36
N GLY A 410 -64.25 -50.47 -38.70
CA GLY A 410 -65.46 -50.12 -37.95
C GLY A 410 -65.44 -50.75 -36.56
N ALA A 411 -66.26 -50.24 -35.64
CA ALA A 411 -66.35 -50.80 -34.29
C ALA A 411 -67.26 -52.04 -34.24
N GLY A 412 -67.02 -52.94 -33.29
CA GLY A 412 -67.91 -54.08 -33.04
C GLY A 412 -69.18 -53.64 -32.29
N GLY A 413 -70.28 -54.35 -32.53
CA GLY A 413 -71.48 -54.29 -31.70
C GLY A 413 -71.30 -55.06 -30.39
N SER A 414 -72.10 -54.73 -29.38
CA SER A 414 -72.11 -55.48 -28.11
C SER A 414 -72.95 -56.75 -28.23
N GLY A 415 -72.65 -57.71 -27.36
CA GLY A 415 -73.60 -58.78 -27.06
C GLY A 415 -74.81 -58.23 -26.30
N ALA A 416 -75.87 -59.03 -26.24
CA ALA A 416 -77.07 -58.74 -25.46
C ALA A 416 -77.09 -59.52 -24.14
N ARG A 417 -77.93 -59.06 -23.21
CA ARG A 417 -78.22 -59.75 -21.96
C ARG A 417 -79.64 -60.33 -21.98
N GLY A 418 -79.79 -61.56 -21.50
CA GLY A 418 -81.08 -62.18 -21.22
C GLY A 418 -81.92 -61.47 -20.15
N ALA A 419 -83.18 -61.92 -20.01
CA ALA A 419 -84.10 -61.38 -19.01
C ALA A 419 -83.91 -62.07 -17.63
N THR A 420 -84.05 -63.40 -17.62
CA THR A 420 -84.03 -64.31 -16.46
C THR A 420 -83.77 -65.73 -16.97
N PRO A 421 -83.15 -66.65 -16.21
CA PRO A 421 -82.91 -68.01 -16.70
C PRO A 421 -84.22 -68.75 -17.04
N PRO A 422 -84.24 -69.68 -18.01
CA PRO A 422 -83.18 -69.98 -18.98
C PRO A 422 -83.33 -69.07 -20.20
N ARG A 423 -82.64 -67.92 -20.24
CA ARG A 423 -82.70 -66.99 -21.39
C ARG A 423 -81.34 -66.35 -21.62
N ALA A 424 -80.66 -66.74 -22.70
CA ALA A 424 -79.44 -66.10 -23.16
C ALA A 424 -79.66 -65.00 -24.22
N GLY A 425 -78.80 -63.97 -24.19
CA GLY A 425 -78.63 -63.01 -25.29
C GLY A 425 -77.62 -63.48 -26.34
N GLY A 426 -77.77 -63.00 -27.58
CA GLY A 426 -76.80 -63.26 -28.65
C GLY A 426 -75.51 -62.44 -28.52
N GLY A 427 -74.50 -62.81 -29.30
CA GLY A 427 -73.26 -62.04 -29.48
C GLY A 427 -73.40 -60.92 -30.52
N GLY A 428 -72.65 -59.84 -30.36
CA GLY A 428 -72.64 -58.71 -31.29
C GLY A 428 -71.82 -59.00 -32.55
N GLY A 429 -72.17 -58.36 -33.67
CA GLY A 429 -71.40 -58.47 -34.91
C GLY A 429 -70.10 -57.66 -34.85
N GLY A 430 -69.07 -58.09 -35.58
CA GLY A 430 -67.83 -57.32 -35.73
C GLY A 430 -67.97 -56.18 -36.75
N GLY A 431 -67.06 -55.21 -36.71
CA GLY A 431 -66.98 -54.10 -37.66
C GLY A 431 -66.28 -54.47 -38.97
N ALA A 432 -66.61 -53.77 -40.06
CA ALA A 432 -65.98 -53.95 -41.38
C ALA A 432 -64.53 -53.43 -41.39
N TYR A 433 -63.73 -53.93 -42.34
CA TYR A 433 -62.45 -53.34 -42.74
C TYR A 433 -62.56 -52.71 -44.13
N ILE A 434 -61.93 -51.55 -44.31
CA ILE A 434 -61.77 -50.89 -45.61
C ILE A 434 -60.33 -50.44 -45.78
N GLU A 435 -59.75 -50.81 -46.92
CA GLU A 435 -58.53 -50.22 -47.47
C GLU A 435 -58.90 -49.25 -48.61
N ARG A 436 -58.23 -48.09 -48.66
CA ARG A 436 -58.34 -47.19 -49.82
C ARG A 436 -57.04 -46.44 -50.09
N ILE A 437 -56.60 -46.46 -51.34
CA ILE A 437 -55.49 -45.62 -51.83
C ILE A 437 -56.08 -44.34 -52.42
N LEU A 438 -55.55 -43.18 -51.99
CA LEU A 438 -56.00 -41.85 -52.40
C LEU A 438 -54.79 -41.00 -52.82
N PRO A 439 -54.83 -40.26 -53.94
CA PRO A 439 -53.82 -39.26 -54.26
C PRO A 439 -53.77 -38.18 -53.18
N LEU A 440 -52.58 -37.79 -52.72
CA LEU A 440 -52.44 -36.69 -51.76
C LEU A 440 -52.96 -35.35 -52.31
N ALA A 441 -53.00 -35.18 -53.63
CA ALA A 441 -53.58 -34.01 -54.29
C ALA A 441 -55.09 -33.86 -54.01
N ASP A 442 -55.82 -34.97 -53.88
CA ASP A 442 -57.29 -34.99 -53.72
C ASP A 442 -57.74 -34.81 -52.25
N LEU A 443 -56.80 -34.85 -51.31
CA LEU A 443 -57.05 -34.63 -49.89
C LEU A 443 -56.91 -33.14 -49.53
N ALA A 444 -57.70 -32.68 -48.55
CA ALA A 444 -57.52 -31.36 -47.97
C ALA A 444 -56.21 -31.28 -47.14
N ALA A 445 -55.79 -30.08 -46.74
CA ALA A 445 -54.62 -29.88 -45.87
C ALA A 445 -54.78 -30.56 -44.50
N THR A 446 -56.02 -30.65 -44.02
CA THR A 446 -56.42 -31.44 -42.86
C THR A 446 -57.68 -32.26 -43.19
N VAL A 447 -57.77 -33.47 -42.64
CA VAL A 447 -58.91 -34.38 -42.81
C VAL A 447 -59.37 -34.85 -41.43
N ALA A 448 -60.66 -34.76 -41.16
CA ALA A 448 -61.23 -35.26 -39.90
C ALA A 448 -61.14 -36.79 -39.84
N VAL A 449 -60.70 -37.33 -38.70
CA VAL A 449 -60.67 -38.77 -38.44
C VAL A 449 -61.70 -39.08 -37.35
N GLY A 450 -62.74 -39.84 -37.70
CA GLY A 450 -63.68 -40.39 -36.73
C GLY A 450 -63.29 -41.83 -36.41
N ILE A 451 -63.13 -42.17 -35.13
CA ILE A 451 -62.96 -43.57 -34.70
C ILE A 451 -64.28 -44.05 -34.10
N GLY A 452 -64.80 -45.16 -34.63
CA GLY A 452 -66.03 -45.78 -34.16
C GLY A 452 -65.92 -46.22 -32.70
N ALA A 453 -66.88 -45.81 -31.87
CA ALA A 453 -67.00 -46.34 -30.51
C ALA A 453 -67.58 -47.77 -30.56
N GLY A 454 -67.02 -48.68 -29.77
CA GLY A 454 -67.58 -50.03 -29.62
C GLY A 454 -68.96 -49.99 -28.96
N GLY A 455 -69.83 -50.92 -29.33
CA GLY A 455 -71.14 -51.07 -28.71
C GLY A 455 -71.02 -51.25 -27.20
N ALA A 456 -71.74 -50.44 -26.42
CA ALA A 456 -71.69 -50.48 -24.96
C ALA A 456 -72.23 -51.81 -24.41
N ALA A 457 -71.53 -52.37 -23.42
CA ALA A 457 -71.94 -53.57 -22.70
C ALA A 457 -73.33 -53.41 -22.04
N VAL A 458 -74.13 -54.47 -22.09
CA VAL A 458 -75.48 -54.50 -21.53
C VAL A 458 -75.46 -55.08 -20.13
N ALA A 459 -75.67 -54.21 -19.13
CA ALA A 459 -75.74 -54.60 -17.72
C ALA A 459 -77.19 -54.80 -17.21
N SER A 460 -78.22 -54.37 -17.97
CA SER A 460 -79.63 -54.44 -17.56
C SER A 460 -80.39 -55.53 -18.31
N PRO A 461 -81.33 -56.26 -17.66
CA PRO A 461 -82.02 -57.40 -18.27
C PRO A 461 -82.98 -56.98 -19.38
N SER A 462 -83.11 -57.80 -20.42
CA SER A 462 -84.01 -57.57 -21.57
C SER A 462 -83.66 -56.36 -22.46
N PHE A 463 -82.39 -55.95 -22.49
CA PHE A 463 -81.91 -54.90 -23.40
C PHE A 463 -81.13 -55.53 -24.57
N PRO A 464 -81.41 -55.12 -25.83
CA PRO A 464 -80.57 -55.48 -26.95
C PRO A 464 -79.18 -54.85 -26.82
N GLY A 465 -78.21 -55.44 -27.50
CA GLY A 465 -76.87 -54.88 -27.64
C GLY A 465 -76.88 -53.57 -28.44
N ALA A 466 -75.91 -52.71 -28.16
CA ALA A 466 -75.67 -51.51 -28.95
C ALA A 466 -74.85 -51.85 -30.21
N ALA A 467 -75.14 -51.18 -31.32
CA ALA A 467 -74.29 -51.22 -32.50
C ALA A 467 -72.92 -50.59 -32.22
N GLY A 468 -71.90 -51.03 -32.94
CA GLY A 468 -70.64 -50.30 -33.07
C GLY A 468 -70.81 -49.08 -33.97
N GLY A 469 -70.07 -48.01 -33.67
CA GLY A 469 -69.97 -46.83 -34.53
C GLY A 469 -69.04 -47.04 -35.73
N ASP A 470 -69.25 -46.22 -36.76
CA ASP A 470 -68.43 -46.22 -37.97
C ASP A 470 -67.10 -45.47 -37.74
N THR A 471 -66.05 -45.93 -38.43
CA THR A 471 -64.73 -45.28 -38.47
C THR A 471 -64.55 -44.57 -39.81
N THR A 472 -64.18 -43.29 -39.81
CA THR A 472 -64.19 -42.42 -40.99
C THR A 472 -62.89 -41.65 -41.21
N PHE A 473 -62.57 -41.43 -42.48
CA PHE A 473 -61.53 -40.50 -42.94
C PHE A 473 -62.17 -39.45 -43.86
N GLY A 474 -62.60 -38.34 -43.27
CA GLY A 474 -63.46 -37.35 -43.93
C GLY A 474 -64.66 -38.01 -44.60
N ALA A 475 -64.95 -37.61 -45.84
CA ALA A 475 -65.93 -38.25 -46.70
C ALA A 475 -65.33 -39.35 -47.62
N HIS A 476 -64.05 -39.71 -47.45
CA HIS A 476 -63.33 -40.58 -48.38
C HIS A 476 -63.37 -42.06 -47.99
N VAL A 477 -63.45 -42.38 -46.70
CA VAL A 477 -63.54 -43.76 -46.17
C VAL A 477 -64.54 -43.79 -45.02
N THR A 478 -65.35 -44.85 -44.97
CA THR A 478 -66.29 -45.15 -43.87
C THR A 478 -66.33 -46.65 -43.65
N ALA A 479 -65.51 -47.15 -42.72
CA ALA A 479 -65.54 -48.55 -42.31
C ALA A 479 -66.66 -48.73 -41.29
N TYR A 480 -67.69 -49.48 -41.67
CA TYR A 480 -68.95 -49.52 -40.93
C TYR A 480 -68.92 -50.43 -39.70
N GLY A 481 -69.67 -50.03 -38.67
CA GLY A 481 -69.79 -50.79 -37.43
C GLY A 481 -70.61 -52.09 -37.55
N GLY A 482 -70.40 -53.01 -36.61
CA GLY A 482 -71.20 -54.22 -36.43
C GLY A 482 -72.49 -53.97 -35.65
N GLY A 483 -73.52 -54.76 -35.93
CA GLY A 483 -74.82 -54.70 -35.27
C GLY A 483 -74.77 -55.23 -33.84
N GLY A 484 -75.61 -54.67 -32.97
CA GLY A 484 -75.85 -55.20 -31.63
C GLY A 484 -76.80 -56.41 -31.65
N ALA A 485 -76.60 -57.35 -30.74
CA ALA A 485 -77.44 -58.55 -30.64
C ALA A 485 -78.84 -58.28 -30.02
N SER A 486 -79.74 -59.26 -30.07
CA SER A 486 -81.04 -59.17 -29.39
C SER A 486 -81.05 -59.92 -28.07
N SER A 487 -81.82 -59.38 -27.12
CA SER A 487 -82.18 -60.05 -25.87
C SER A 487 -83.35 -61.00 -26.06
N SER A 488 -83.36 -62.14 -25.36
CA SER A 488 -84.49 -63.08 -25.37
C SER A 488 -85.71 -62.58 -24.53
N PRO A 489 -86.93 -62.50 -25.12
CA PRO A 489 -88.15 -62.17 -24.41
C PRO A 489 -89.03 -63.38 -24.04
N SER A 490 -88.64 -64.62 -24.37
CA SER A 490 -89.43 -65.84 -24.13
C SER A 490 -88.59 -66.96 -23.51
N SER A 491 -89.18 -67.83 -22.70
CA SER A 491 -88.50 -68.93 -21.99
C SER A 491 -87.90 -70.01 -22.89
N ASP A 492 -88.29 -70.05 -24.16
CA ASP A 492 -88.06 -71.21 -25.04
C ASP A 492 -87.09 -70.88 -26.20
N ASN A 493 -86.46 -69.70 -26.18
CA ASN A 493 -85.62 -69.20 -27.28
C ASN A 493 -84.51 -68.28 -26.76
N GLY A 494 -83.26 -68.49 -27.16
CA GLY A 494 -82.19 -67.49 -27.01
C GLY A 494 -82.30 -66.35 -28.03
N GLY A 495 -81.65 -65.22 -27.77
CA GLY A 495 -81.64 -64.04 -28.65
C GLY A 495 -80.74 -64.21 -29.88
N GLY A 496 -81.12 -63.62 -31.01
CA GLY A 496 -80.35 -63.64 -32.25
C GLY A 496 -79.14 -62.70 -32.22
N GLY A 497 -78.01 -63.12 -32.79
CA GLY A 497 -76.79 -62.33 -32.83
C GLY A 497 -76.86 -61.14 -33.79
N GLY A 498 -75.98 -60.15 -33.60
CA GLY A 498 -75.90 -58.96 -34.46
C GLY A 498 -75.22 -59.25 -35.80
N GLY A 499 -75.66 -58.59 -36.88
CA GLY A 499 -75.00 -58.73 -38.19
C GLY A 499 -73.62 -58.07 -38.20
N GLY A 500 -72.67 -58.61 -38.96
CA GLY A 500 -71.36 -57.97 -39.15
C GLY A 500 -71.45 -56.72 -40.03
N GLY A 501 -70.54 -55.75 -39.85
CA GLY A 501 -70.44 -54.59 -40.74
C GLY A 501 -69.99 -54.98 -42.15
N GLY A 502 -70.51 -54.32 -43.19
CA GLY A 502 -70.09 -54.51 -44.58
C GLY A 502 -69.39 -53.27 -45.16
N ILE A 503 -68.84 -53.40 -46.37
CA ILE A 503 -68.13 -52.29 -47.05
C ILE A 503 -69.04 -51.10 -47.44
N LYS A 504 -70.36 -51.30 -47.53
CA LYS A 504 -71.35 -50.24 -47.86
C LYS A 504 -72.43 -49.99 -46.83
N GLY A 505 -72.38 -50.63 -45.65
CA GLY A 505 -73.32 -50.35 -44.59
C GLY A 505 -73.03 -51.08 -43.29
N ALA A 506 -73.51 -50.53 -42.19
CA ALA A 506 -73.41 -51.16 -40.87
C ALA A 506 -74.19 -52.48 -40.81
N GLY A 507 -73.73 -53.39 -39.96
CA GLY A 507 -74.44 -54.62 -39.65
C GLY A 507 -75.73 -54.31 -38.90
N ALA A 508 -76.82 -55.01 -39.24
CA ALA A 508 -78.10 -54.73 -38.60
C ALA A 508 -78.12 -55.21 -37.15
N SER A 509 -78.52 -54.32 -36.24
CA SER A 509 -78.90 -54.72 -34.88
C SER A 509 -80.26 -55.41 -34.89
N THR A 510 -80.42 -56.46 -34.09
CA THR A 510 -81.64 -57.27 -34.09
C THR A 510 -82.73 -56.70 -33.15
N ALA A 511 -83.85 -56.30 -33.73
CA ALA A 511 -85.09 -56.02 -32.99
C ALA A 511 -85.99 -57.26 -32.84
N SER A 512 -85.67 -58.35 -33.56
CA SER A 512 -86.40 -59.62 -33.53
C SER A 512 -85.77 -60.59 -32.53
N SER A 513 -86.62 -61.34 -31.82
CA SER A 513 -86.25 -62.28 -30.77
C SER A 513 -85.80 -63.65 -31.27
N THR A 514 -85.81 -63.90 -32.58
CA THR A 514 -85.57 -65.24 -33.14
C THR A 514 -84.62 -65.28 -34.33
N ALA A 515 -84.50 -64.19 -35.09
CA ALA A 515 -83.63 -64.10 -36.26
C ALA A 515 -82.39 -63.26 -35.93
N GLY A 516 -81.23 -63.67 -36.45
CA GLY A 516 -80.01 -62.88 -36.39
C GLY A 516 -80.06 -61.62 -37.27
N GLY A 517 -79.06 -60.75 -37.12
CA GLY A 517 -78.97 -59.50 -37.86
C GLY A 517 -78.50 -59.74 -39.29
N VAL A 518 -79.07 -59.04 -40.26
CA VAL A 518 -78.52 -59.06 -41.62
C VAL A 518 -77.13 -58.41 -41.62
N GLY A 519 -76.20 -59.04 -42.33
CA GLY A 519 -74.87 -58.50 -42.53
C GLY A 519 -74.92 -57.23 -43.38
N GLY A 520 -74.03 -56.28 -43.08
CA GLY A 520 -73.92 -55.02 -43.80
C GLY A 520 -73.60 -55.22 -45.28
N ALA A 521 -74.05 -54.29 -46.12
CA ALA A 521 -74.04 -54.47 -47.57
C ALA A 521 -72.61 -54.58 -48.16
N ASP A 522 -72.50 -55.42 -49.19
CA ASP A 522 -71.31 -55.65 -50.01
C ASP A 522 -71.03 -54.51 -51.01
N ILE A 523 -70.06 -54.69 -51.92
CA ILE A 523 -69.73 -53.66 -52.92
C ILE A 523 -70.85 -53.45 -53.97
N TYR A 524 -71.76 -54.40 -54.16
CA TYR A 524 -72.89 -54.30 -55.09
C TYR A 524 -74.21 -53.85 -54.42
N GLY A 525 -74.24 -53.77 -53.08
CA GLY A 525 -75.43 -53.42 -52.29
C GLY A 525 -76.22 -54.64 -51.82
N VAL A 526 -75.67 -55.84 -51.93
CA VAL A 526 -76.25 -57.10 -51.44
C VAL A 526 -75.90 -57.28 -49.96
N THR A 527 -76.90 -57.58 -49.13
CA THR A 527 -76.73 -57.88 -47.70
C THR A 527 -76.77 -59.38 -47.47
N ALA A 528 -75.90 -59.91 -46.62
CA ALA A 528 -76.06 -61.26 -46.10
C ALA A 528 -77.34 -61.35 -45.26
N ALA A 529 -78.17 -62.36 -45.52
CA ALA A 529 -79.28 -62.71 -44.62
C ALA A 529 -78.74 -63.19 -43.26
N ALA A 530 -79.61 -63.41 -42.28
CA ALA A 530 -79.21 -64.08 -41.04
C ALA A 530 -78.85 -65.55 -41.33
N GLY A 531 -77.69 -66.03 -40.90
CA GLY A 531 -77.24 -67.40 -41.15
C GLY A 531 -76.75 -67.68 -42.58
N VAL A 532 -76.19 -66.67 -43.28
CA VAL A 532 -75.42 -66.87 -44.52
C VAL A 532 -74.10 -66.06 -44.51
N ASP A 533 -73.07 -66.65 -45.12
CA ASP A 533 -71.72 -66.07 -45.24
C ASP A 533 -71.73 -64.75 -46.04
N GLY A 534 -70.78 -63.87 -45.70
CA GLY A 534 -70.64 -62.55 -46.33
C GLY A 534 -70.23 -62.66 -47.80
N VAL A 535 -71.16 -62.37 -48.72
CA VAL A 535 -70.88 -62.28 -50.17
C VAL A 535 -70.02 -61.06 -50.51
N ASP A 536 -69.05 -61.20 -51.42
CA ASP A 536 -68.32 -60.13 -52.12
C ASP A 536 -68.04 -58.82 -51.32
N MET A 537 -67.49 -58.97 -50.11
CA MET A 537 -67.13 -57.90 -49.15
C MET A 537 -68.26 -57.35 -48.24
N GLY A 538 -69.40 -58.02 -48.19
CA GLY A 538 -70.45 -57.78 -47.18
C GLY A 538 -70.08 -58.33 -45.80
N GLY A 539 -70.80 -57.90 -44.77
CA GLY A 539 -70.69 -58.46 -43.42
C GLY A 539 -71.35 -59.83 -43.31
N GLY A 540 -70.91 -60.65 -42.36
CA GLY A 540 -71.52 -61.96 -42.09
C GLY A 540 -72.91 -61.83 -41.44
N GLY A 541 -73.80 -62.77 -41.75
CA GLY A 541 -75.09 -62.90 -41.09
C GLY A 541 -74.95 -63.18 -39.60
N GLY A 542 -75.80 -62.54 -38.79
CA GLY A 542 -75.95 -62.90 -37.39
C GLY A 542 -76.61 -64.27 -37.26
N GLY A 543 -76.17 -65.06 -36.29
CA GLY A 543 -76.78 -66.33 -35.95
C GLY A 543 -78.22 -66.15 -35.44
N SER A 544 -79.14 -66.96 -35.96
CA SER A 544 -80.49 -67.08 -35.42
C SER A 544 -80.50 -67.79 -34.05
N LYS A 545 -81.64 -67.78 -33.36
CA LYS A 545 -81.82 -68.43 -32.04
C LYS A 545 -81.39 -69.91 -32.02
N SER A 546 -81.28 -70.46 -30.82
CA SER A 546 -81.03 -71.90 -30.59
C SER A 546 -79.73 -72.35 -31.26
N ASN A 547 -78.65 -71.70 -30.84
CA ASN A 547 -77.29 -72.10 -31.15
C ASN A 547 -76.88 -72.05 -32.64
N SER A 548 -77.43 -71.11 -33.42
CA SER A 548 -76.85 -70.83 -34.73
C SER A 548 -75.57 -70.02 -34.55
N GLY A 549 -74.46 -70.51 -35.14
CA GLY A 549 -73.24 -69.71 -35.27
C GLY A 549 -73.49 -68.44 -36.09
N GLY A 550 -72.64 -67.43 -35.89
CA GLY A 550 -72.59 -66.29 -36.79
C GLY A 550 -71.74 -66.59 -38.02
N ASP A 551 -72.05 -65.99 -39.16
CA ASP A 551 -71.35 -66.27 -40.40
C ASP A 551 -70.09 -65.41 -40.57
N GLY A 552 -69.18 -65.87 -41.43
CA GLY A 552 -67.90 -65.23 -41.64
C GLY A 552 -67.95 -63.98 -42.52
N SER A 553 -66.81 -63.32 -42.64
CA SER A 553 -66.52 -62.44 -43.78
C SER A 553 -65.02 -62.27 -44.01
N LEU A 554 -64.64 -62.10 -45.27
CA LEU A 554 -63.27 -61.76 -45.64
C LEU A 554 -62.96 -60.29 -45.26
N TRP A 555 -63.79 -59.34 -45.71
CA TRP A 555 -63.56 -57.89 -45.58
C TRP A 555 -64.54 -57.19 -44.64
N GLY A 556 -65.79 -57.68 -44.57
CA GLY A 556 -66.74 -57.26 -43.56
C GLY A 556 -66.37 -57.82 -42.18
N GLY A 557 -67.16 -57.46 -41.18
CA GLY A 557 -67.11 -58.12 -39.88
C GLY A 557 -67.85 -59.46 -39.91
N GLY A 558 -67.45 -60.38 -39.02
CA GLY A 558 -68.20 -61.61 -38.77
C GLY A 558 -69.51 -61.32 -38.02
N GLY A 559 -70.56 -62.08 -38.31
CA GLY A 559 -71.81 -61.99 -37.56
C GLY A 559 -71.66 -62.54 -36.14
N GLY A 560 -72.36 -61.97 -35.17
CA GLY A 560 -72.43 -62.55 -33.83
C GLY A 560 -73.36 -63.76 -33.79
N ALA A 561 -73.11 -64.71 -32.90
CA ALA A 561 -73.93 -65.92 -32.79
C ALA A 561 -75.22 -65.71 -32.00
N GLY A 562 -76.21 -66.58 -32.23
CA GLY A 562 -77.40 -66.66 -31.41
C GLY A 562 -77.11 -67.27 -30.04
N GLY A 563 -77.80 -66.79 -28.99
CA GLY A 563 -77.80 -67.43 -27.68
C GLY A 563 -78.61 -68.73 -27.70
N ASP A 564 -78.34 -69.59 -26.72
CA ASP A 564 -79.08 -70.84 -26.50
C ASP A 564 -79.61 -70.98 -25.07
N THR A 565 -80.62 -71.83 -24.93
CA THR A 565 -81.30 -72.14 -23.67
C THR A 565 -81.34 -73.65 -23.37
N THR A 566 -80.90 -74.54 -24.28
CA THR A 566 -81.00 -76.00 -24.12
C THR A 566 -79.98 -76.82 -24.97
N GLY A 567 -78.89 -77.26 -24.34
CA GLY A 567 -78.44 -78.66 -24.47
C GLY A 567 -77.66 -79.14 -25.71
N ILE A 568 -77.50 -78.37 -26.79
CA ILE A 568 -76.87 -78.89 -28.03
C ILE A 568 -75.91 -77.89 -28.70
N THR A 569 -74.61 -78.15 -28.54
CA THR A 569 -73.46 -77.40 -29.12
C THR A 569 -73.42 -75.91 -28.74
N ASP A 570 -72.34 -75.21 -29.10
CA ASP A 570 -72.08 -73.84 -28.64
C ASP A 570 -72.10 -72.84 -29.81
N GLY A 571 -72.76 -71.69 -29.63
CA GLY A 571 -72.98 -70.70 -30.69
C GLY A 571 -71.73 -69.87 -30.95
N VAL A 572 -70.85 -70.34 -31.83
CA VAL A 572 -69.58 -69.67 -32.15
C VAL A 572 -69.82 -68.46 -33.03
N GLY A 573 -69.25 -67.31 -32.64
CA GLY A 573 -69.30 -66.09 -33.44
C GLY A 573 -68.54 -66.22 -34.78
N GLY A 574 -68.99 -65.50 -35.79
CA GLY A 574 -68.42 -65.56 -37.13
C GLY A 574 -66.98 -65.11 -37.20
N ASN A 575 -66.14 -65.91 -37.87
CA ASN A 575 -64.73 -65.56 -38.11
C ASN A 575 -64.62 -64.42 -39.13
N ALA A 576 -63.58 -63.60 -38.99
CA ALA A 576 -63.22 -62.62 -40.00
C ALA A 576 -61.77 -62.84 -40.47
N VAL A 577 -61.39 -62.23 -41.59
CA VAL A 577 -59.96 -62.14 -41.97
C VAL A 577 -59.47 -60.73 -41.70
N TYR A 578 -60.08 -59.73 -42.34
CA TYR A 578 -59.67 -58.34 -42.23
C TYR A 578 -60.55 -57.51 -41.28
N GLY A 579 -61.87 -57.70 -41.31
CA GLY A 579 -62.79 -57.08 -40.36
C GLY A 579 -62.69 -57.67 -38.95
N GLY A 580 -63.46 -57.14 -38.00
CA GLY A 580 -63.59 -57.73 -36.67
C GLY A 580 -64.46 -58.99 -36.69
N ALA A 581 -64.13 -59.98 -35.87
CA ALA A 581 -64.93 -61.19 -35.74
C ALA A 581 -66.14 -60.98 -34.80
N GLY A 582 -67.19 -61.79 -34.99
CA GLY A 582 -68.43 -61.70 -34.20
C GLY A 582 -68.31 -62.33 -32.83
N GLY A 583 -69.08 -61.83 -31.85
CA GLY A 583 -69.15 -62.37 -30.50
C GLY A 583 -69.92 -63.70 -30.43
N GLY A 584 -69.57 -64.53 -29.46
CA GLY A 584 -70.26 -65.79 -29.18
C GLY A 584 -71.57 -65.60 -28.42
N GLY A 585 -72.49 -66.56 -28.57
CA GLY A 585 -73.79 -66.56 -27.89
C GLY A 585 -73.67 -66.89 -26.40
N GLY A 586 -74.54 -66.31 -25.58
CA GLY A 586 -74.68 -66.73 -24.18
C GLY A 586 -75.34 -68.11 -24.06
N ASN A 587 -75.21 -68.73 -22.90
CA ASN A 587 -75.91 -69.95 -22.51
C ASN A 587 -76.42 -69.81 -21.06
N ASP A 588 -77.38 -70.61 -20.64
CA ASP A 588 -77.87 -70.66 -19.27
C ASP A 588 -77.27 -71.83 -18.48
N ASP A 589 -77.22 -73.03 -19.08
CA ASP A 589 -76.94 -74.29 -18.38
C ASP A 589 -75.70 -75.06 -18.91
N ASP A 590 -75.29 -74.85 -20.17
CA ASP A 590 -74.14 -75.51 -20.82
C ASP A 590 -73.02 -74.51 -21.19
N THR A 591 -71.99 -74.95 -21.92
CA THR A 591 -70.86 -74.11 -22.37
C THR A 591 -71.35 -72.93 -23.22
N ALA A 592 -70.78 -71.74 -23.01
CA ALA A 592 -71.11 -70.57 -23.81
C ALA A 592 -70.33 -70.51 -25.12
N GLY A 593 -70.93 -69.88 -26.12
CA GLY A 593 -70.34 -69.71 -27.45
C GLY A 593 -69.00 -69.01 -27.41
N ALA A 594 -68.00 -69.61 -28.07
CA ALA A 594 -66.73 -68.94 -28.31
C ALA A 594 -66.92 -67.71 -29.22
N GLY A 595 -66.15 -66.66 -28.98
CA GLY A 595 -66.05 -65.55 -29.94
C GLY A 595 -65.34 -66.02 -31.22
N GLY A 596 -65.74 -65.45 -32.35
CA GLY A 596 -65.08 -65.69 -33.63
C GLY A 596 -63.63 -65.19 -33.61
N THR A 597 -62.80 -65.73 -34.49
CA THR A 597 -61.40 -65.33 -34.64
C THR A 597 -61.19 -64.44 -35.86
N SER A 598 -60.20 -63.55 -35.77
CA SER A 598 -59.78 -62.66 -36.84
C SER A 598 -58.26 -62.62 -36.98
N LEU A 599 -57.77 -62.42 -38.20
CA LEU A 599 -56.35 -62.35 -38.51
C LEU A 599 -55.78 -60.92 -38.43
N PHE A 600 -56.53 -59.92 -38.89
CA PHE A 600 -56.08 -58.51 -38.92
C PHE A 600 -57.01 -57.55 -38.17
N GLY A 601 -58.31 -57.85 -38.09
CA GLY A 601 -59.21 -57.24 -37.11
C GLY A 601 -59.15 -57.95 -35.76
N GLY A 602 -59.95 -57.50 -34.80
CA GLY A 602 -60.03 -58.08 -33.46
C GLY A 602 -60.96 -59.28 -33.36
N ASN A 603 -60.66 -60.19 -32.42
CA ASN A 603 -61.47 -61.35 -32.11
C ASN A 603 -62.79 -60.97 -31.44
N GLY A 604 -63.81 -61.80 -31.63
CA GLY A 604 -65.06 -61.71 -30.89
C GLY A 604 -64.85 -62.05 -29.41
N GLY A 605 -65.69 -61.45 -28.57
CA GLY A 605 -65.85 -61.84 -27.18
C GLY A 605 -66.59 -63.16 -27.05
N ALA A 606 -66.14 -64.03 -26.16
CA ALA A 606 -66.86 -65.24 -25.80
C ALA A 606 -68.11 -64.88 -24.98
N GLY A 607 -69.20 -65.62 -25.20
CA GLY A 607 -70.39 -65.53 -24.37
C GLY A 607 -70.14 -66.04 -22.94
N ALA A 608 -71.16 -65.94 -22.09
CA ALA A 608 -71.10 -66.45 -20.73
C ALA A 608 -72.30 -67.33 -20.36
N THR A 609 -72.04 -68.23 -19.41
CA THR A 609 -72.99 -69.20 -18.86
C THR A 609 -73.66 -68.63 -17.60
N GLY A 610 -74.98 -68.84 -17.45
CA GLY A 610 -75.74 -68.49 -16.25
C GLY A 610 -75.55 -67.05 -15.76
N SER A 611 -74.84 -66.88 -14.63
CA SER A 611 -74.56 -65.58 -13.99
C SER A 611 -73.18 -64.99 -14.31
N GLY A 612 -72.39 -65.63 -15.18
CA GLY A 612 -71.11 -65.12 -15.64
C GLY A 612 -71.23 -63.87 -16.51
N ASN A 613 -70.20 -63.01 -16.48
CA ASN A 613 -70.05 -61.91 -17.42
C ASN A 613 -69.40 -62.42 -18.71
N ALA A 614 -69.95 -62.03 -19.87
CA ALA A 614 -69.33 -62.31 -21.16
C ALA A 614 -68.13 -61.40 -21.41
N THR A 615 -67.21 -61.82 -22.28
CA THR A 615 -66.02 -61.02 -22.59
C THR A 615 -66.30 -60.03 -23.71
N SER A 616 -65.67 -58.86 -23.65
CA SER A 616 -65.69 -57.88 -24.74
C SER A 616 -64.87 -58.37 -25.93
N GLY A 617 -65.21 -57.92 -27.14
CA GLY A 617 -64.37 -58.15 -28.31
C GLY A 617 -63.00 -57.48 -28.16
N SER A 618 -61.98 -58.02 -28.83
CA SER A 618 -60.67 -57.38 -28.90
C SER A 618 -60.64 -56.30 -29.97
N ILE A 619 -59.73 -55.33 -29.82
CA ILE A 619 -59.50 -54.30 -30.83
C ILE A 619 -58.70 -54.87 -32.03
N PRO A 620 -58.89 -54.32 -33.24
CA PRO A 620 -59.94 -53.36 -33.63
C PRO A 620 -61.25 -54.07 -34.05
N GLY A 621 -62.41 -53.53 -33.64
CA GLY A 621 -63.70 -53.90 -34.24
C GLY A 621 -64.33 -55.26 -33.87
N GLY A 622 -63.74 -56.09 -33.00
CA GLY A 622 -64.35 -57.35 -32.56
C GLY A 622 -65.69 -57.17 -31.82
N GLY A 623 -66.68 -58.02 -32.10
CA GLY A 623 -68.00 -57.99 -31.46
C GLY A 623 -68.00 -58.56 -30.03
N GLY A 624 -68.88 -58.08 -29.15
CA GLY A 624 -68.96 -58.53 -27.75
C GLY A 624 -69.78 -59.80 -27.55
N GLY A 625 -69.42 -60.63 -26.56
CA GLY A 625 -70.15 -61.87 -26.26
C GLY A 625 -71.51 -61.67 -25.58
N GLY A 626 -72.46 -62.56 -25.84
CA GLY A 626 -73.79 -62.58 -25.21
C GLY A 626 -73.80 -63.28 -23.84
N CYS A 627 -74.79 -62.97 -23.00
CA CYS A 627 -74.93 -63.62 -21.68
C CYS A 627 -76.40 -63.82 -21.27
N ALA A 628 -76.61 -64.72 -20.31
CA ALA A 628 -77.91 -64.93 -19.69
C ALA A 628 -78.23 -63.85 -18.63
N THR A 629 -77.54 -63.86 -17.48
CA THR A 629 -77.85 -62.95 -16.35
C THR A 629 -76.70 -62.09 -15.84
N GLY A 630 -75.48 -62.29 -16.32
CA GLY A 630 -74.37 -61.36 -16.07
C GLY A 630 -74.42 -60.11 -16.94
N THR A 631 -73.29 -59.45 -17.11
CA THR A 631 -73.09 -58.32 -18.05
C THR A 631 -72.64 -58.85 -19.40
N SER A 632 -73.16 -58.32 -20.51
CA SER A 632 -72.69 -58.73 -21.85
C SER A 632 -71.33 -58.12 -22.18
N GLY A 633 -70.64 -58.69 -23.17
CA GLY A 633 -69.41 -58.14 -23.69
C GLY A 633 -69.67 -56.84 -24.46
N ALA A 634 -68.83 -55.84 -24.23
CA ALA A 634 -68.80 -54.66 -25.11
C ALA A 634 -68.22 -55.04 -26.48
N GLY A 635 -68.66 -54.34 -27.52
CA GLY A 635 -67.92 -54.34 -28.78
C GLY A 635 -66.62 -53.57 -28.64
N ALA A 636 -65.62 -53.93 -29.43
CA ALA A 636 -64.36 -53.20 -29.49
C ALA A 636 -64.49 -51.94 -30.34
N ARG A 637 -63.77 -50.88 -29.98
CA ARG A 637 -63.66 -49.68 -30.82
C ARG A 637 -63.05 -50.00 -32.19
N GLY A 638 -63.37 -49.17 -33.17
CA GLY A 638 -62.69 -49.15 -34.46
C GLY A 638 -61.28 -48.57 -34.37
N GLU A 639 -60.60 -48.48 -35.51
CA GLU A 639 -59.24 -47.95 -35.61
C GLU A 639 -58.95 -47.46 -37.04
N LEU A 640 -58.07 -46.46 -37.21
CA LEU A 640 -57.71 -45.95 -38.54
C LEU A 640 -56.22 -45.67 -38.66
N TRP A 641 -55.59 -46.14 -39.74
CA TRP A 641 -54.19 -45.86 -40.06
C TRP A 641 -54.15 -45.10 -41.39
N VAL A 642 -53.27 -44.09 -41.48
CA VAL A 642 -52.94 -43.40 -42.73
C VAL A 642 -51.45 -43.57 -42.99
N ILE A 643 -51.12 -44.18 -44.12
CA ILE A 643 -49.73 -44.37 -44.57
C ILE A 643 -49.49 -43.48 -45.80
N VAL A 644 -48.48 -42.62 -45.73
CA VAL A 644 -48.09 -41.70 -46.81
C VAL A 644 -46.84 -42.21 -47.52
N VAL A 645 -46.93 -42.36 -48.84
CA VAL A 645 -45.88 -42.93 -49.72
C VAL A 645 -45.52 -41.99 -50.88
#